data_AF-A0A9D1LDQ7-F1
#
_entry.id   AF-A0A9D1LDQ7-F1
#
_cell.length_a   1.000
_cell.length_b   1.000
_cell.length_c   1.000
_cell.angle_alpha   90.00
_cell.angle_beta   90.00
_cell.angle_gamma   90.00
#
_symmetry.space_group_name_H-M   'P 1'
#
loop_
_entity.id
_entity.type
_entity.pdbx_description
1 polymer ?
#
loop_
_entity_poly.entity_id
_entity_poly.type
_entity_poly.pdbx_seq_one_letter_code
_entity_poly.pdbx_strand_id
1 'polypeptide(L)'
;MQKYKKLFGVLLSVLMVLSAVSVGLVAMAQEPDGAVSALEAKITAFNGNMDTATPTDADKAAYDELVSGFKALTDEQKNSIDIVALDKLTQLMYTYQCAVASNGSSYVPSATRKDVSKAIVAELNAPDLNAAQAAVDDGILSAAADKAIELFKGLSYNARVIAGTAYSSYGLFYYGMNADSNYQAGAFYNLVNKIFSDVKKADPYPTDGRPSSGDYDGGSKDPQYVADYRAYNLAKNAHEDAQLLEAINQAVEKTGAAEYAGLANYIKEASAAVQAFKTNKDYQPSIKALETYNALDVAAQNAVRGLRCYACTYAEYTTETSTSPKHLYARELTALVSDYAKYADIAAFETYIQAIDEPYTYAIYEEARAKYDALPQSLLGELSAEAAAKIDAITYYGLTHAQSTETPEFPAFTRTAVTYPSGASYDKVTSSIPKMNTLVQQIVSLIKGGDLQATIQGLYTNASVSAVAQAIGPLLNSLGIGTVNPSHLLNRMATANEDGTYTAINPEWQGAVDALKQAVDAGDVWVDDNPNDNIVKGVNYKDGDWFLDGDKEGFSRAIAQHLTLLMEMKVSIINVGSMLFSSLQFENEYDFEDNTYEQGSYENIVHIFEALGIPCMDSVTYSEAVDAAQTDDEKIVARFAPILDAVFDFLDTFAAAPVTTLLDFLPNLATALNNGTLNDNVQAIVGRISGLLGLAGVQLPTLDFTAEGIFDTLGGLGLEGISYDPGSVNSSGVPNYPNTGSLSITIEMEDASSGTKTPVTLTIQEADFIQFCKDMAGCGEQVVTDSICLDSAKRVTIDADQADAFVTLVRFVYDDVLMKNTAAVKEIINSMNAEVGSLLGPVIDVIQQVLPADAAIVALVTIADPLAGTGDIGGGLDDIGSIFDQIRDFFANLFNGGVDLGDVPIIGDIVDGIGGLFGGSDDTTTSGDGTEQTGDPNIPAGGSVAGAVTSAIALAAGAAIVLGAVKVRRSREEDM
;
A
#
# COMPACT_ATOMS: atom_id res chain seq x y z
N MET A 1 -44.65 46.64 -4.01
CA MET A 1 -46.00 46.48 -4.62
C MET A 1 -45.83 46.29 -6.12
N GLN A 2 -46.66 45.44 -6.74
CA GLN A 2 -47.09 45.48 -8.16
C GLN A 2 -46.48 44.57 -9.24
N LYS A 3 -45.28 43.96 -9.14
CA LYS A 3 -44.78 43.08 -10.23
C LYS A 3 -44.96 41.57 -10.07
N TYR A 4 -45.11 41.04 -8.85
CA TYR A 4 -45.34 39.60 -8.64
C TYR A 4 -46.78 39.21 -8.25
N LYS A 5 -47.67 40.17 -7.95
CA LYS A 5 -49.10 39.89 -7.68
C LYS A 5 -49.98 39.87 -8.94
N LYS A 6 -49.53 40.47 -10.06
CA LYS A 6 -50.26 40.43 -11.35
C LYS A 6 -50.02 39.13 -12.11
N LEU A 7 -48.86 38.50 -11.96
CA LEU A 7 -48.58 37.19 -12.57
C LEU A 7 -49.43 36.08 -11.92
N PHE A 8 -49.54 36.09 -10.59
CA PHE A 8 -50.35 35.12 -9.84
C PHE A 8 -51.87 35.32 -10.05
N GLY A 9 -52.33 36.57 -10.15
CA GLY A 9 -53.75 36.87 -10.43
C GLY A 9 -54.19 36.54 -11.86
N VAL A 10 -53.30 36.67 -12.84
CA VAL A 10 -53.55 36.24 -14.24
C VAL A 10 -53.47 34.71 -14.37
N LEU A 11 -52.56 34.05 -13.65
CA LEU A 11 -52.49 32.58 -13.61
C LEU A 11 -53.76 31.98 -12.98
N LEU A 12 -54.27 32.57 -11.89
CA LEU A 12 -55.49 32.09 -11.20
C LEU A 12 -56.78 32.35 -12.00
N SER A 13 -56.82 33.41 -12.81
CA SER A 13 -57.97 33.71 -13.68
C SER A 13 -57.95 32.91 -14.99
N VAL A 14 -56.77 32.56 -15.51
CA VAL A 14 -56.64 31.58 -16.61
C VAL A 14 -56.98 30.16 -16.13
N LEU A 15 -56.61 29.79 -14.89
CA LEU A 15 -56.99 28.51 -14.27
C LEU A 15 -58.50 28.41 -13.95
N MET A 16 -59.15 29.51 -13.55
CA MET A 16 -60.61 29.53 -13.32
C MET A 16 -61.44 29.61 -14.62
N VAL A 17 -60.88 30.10 -15.72
CA VAL A 17 -61.51 30.06 -17.05
C VAL A 17 -61.26 28.71 -17.74
N LEU A 18 -60.15 28.03 -17.46
CA LEU A 18 -59.88 26.65 -17.90
C LEU A 18 -60.67 25.60 -17.11
N SER A 19 -61.04 25.85 -15.85
CA SER A 19 -61.90 24.95 -15.07
C SER A 19 -63.39 25.03 -15.42
N ALA A 20 -63.82 26.10 -16.10
CA ALA A 20 -65.21 26.31 -16.51
C ALA A 20 -65.51 25.86 -17.96
N VAL A 21 -64.51 25.40 -18.73
CA VAL A 21 -64.69 24.95 -20.12
C VAL A 21 -64.41 23.45 -20.33
N SER A 22 -63.82 22.73 -19.38
CA SER A 22 -63.55 21.30 -19.52
C SER A 22 -64.68 20.36 -19.02
N VAL A 23 -65.66 20.87 -18.28
CA VAL A 23 -66.78 20.05 -17.75
C VAL A 23 -67.95 19.93 -18.76
N GLY A 24 -67.84 20.59 -19.92
CA GLY A 24 -68.91 20.65 -20.93
C GLY A 24 -68.72 19.85 -22.21
N LEU A 25 -67.57 19.21 -22.48
CA LEU A 25 -67.27 18.71 -23.83
C LEU A 25 -66.37 17.47 -23.99
N VAL A 26 -66.17 16.64 -22.96
CA VAL A 26 -65.52 15.31 -23.13
C VAL A 26 -66.43 14.17 -22.65
N ALA A 27 -67.69 14.22 -23.09
CA ALA A 27 -68.62 13.09 -22.98
C ALA A 27 -68.90 12.45 -24.36
N MET A 28 -68.16 12.83 -25.41
CA MET A 28 -68.31 12.28 -26.74
C MET A 28 -66.93 12.26 -27.42
N ALA A 29 -66.49 11.08 -27.84
CA ALA A 29 -65.29 10.78 -28.66
C ALA A 29 -63.92 10.77 -27.92
N GLN A 30 -63.66 9.71 -27.14
CA GLN A 30 -62.32 9.12 -27.16
C GLN A 30 -62.40 7.84 -27.99
N GLU A 31 -61.63 7.79 -29.06
CA GLU A 31 -61.40 6.53 -29.77
C GLU A 31 -60.72 5.52 -28.84
N PRO A 32 -60.93 4.20 -29.07
CA PRO A 32 -60.45 3.13 -28.18
C PRO A 32 -58.95 3.21 -27.80
N ASP A 33 -58.10 3.77 -28.66
CA ASP A 33 -56.63 3.80 -28.49
C ASP A 33 -56.13 4.89 -27.52
N GLY A 34 -56.90 5.97 -27.28
CA GLY A 34 -56.41 7.11 -26.49
C GLY A 34 -56.30 6.86 -24.98
N ALA A 35 -57.17 6.01 -24.43
CA ALA A 35 -57.17 5.67 -23.01
C ALA A 35 -56.04 4.71 -22.62
N VAL A 36 -55.70 3.78 -23.53
CA VAL A 36 -54.63 2.79 -23.35
C VAL A 36 -53.27 3.49 -23.30
N SER A 37 -52.92 4.27 -24.33
CA SER A 37 -51.62 4.98 -24.36
C SER A 37 -51.45 5.98 -23.22
N ALA A 38 -52.54 6.62 -22.77
CA ALA A 38 -52.50 7.52 -21.62
C ALA A 38 -52.19 6.77 -20.31
N LEU A 39 -52.72 5.56 -20.13
CA LEU A 39 -52.43 4.73 -18.98
C LEU A 39 -51.00 4.17 -19.04
N GLU A 40 -50.55 3.68 -20.19
CA GLU A 40 -49.18 3.20 -20.40
C GLU A 40 -48.15 4.27 -20.04
N ALA A 41 -48.35 5.51 -20.50
CA ALA A 41 -47.47 6.62 -20.17
C ALA A 41 -47.40 6.87 -18.64
N LYS A 42 -48.53 6.75 -17.93
CA LYS A 42 -48.57 6.89 -16.47
C LYS A 42 -47.87 5.73 -15.75
N ILE A 43 -48.06 4.49 -16.20
CA ILE A 43 -47.37 3.32 -15.63
C ILE A 43 -45.87 3.47 -15.84
N THR A 44 -45.43 3.82 -17.05
CA THR A 44 -44.02 4.01 -17.39
C THR A 44 -43.39 5.15 -16.59
N ALA A 45 -44.10 6.24 -16.34
CA ALA A 45 -43.60 7.38 -15.56
C ALA A 45 -43.56 7.14 -14.04
N PHE A 46 -44.27 6.13 -13.51
CA PHE A 46 -44.33 5.87 -12.07
C PHE A 46 -42.97 5.47 -11.50
N ASN A 47 -42.52 6.15 -10.45
CA ASN A 47 -41.26 5.93 -9.75
C ASN A 47 -41.40 5.87 -8.22
N GLY A 48 -42.63 5.75 -7.70
CA GLY A 48 -42.92 5.64 -6.27
C GLY A 48 -42.47 4.31 -5.68
N ASN A 49 -42.19 4.28 -4.37
CA ASN A 49 -41.73 3.07 -3.69
C ASN A 49 -42.91 2.22 -3.18
N MET A 50 -43.09 1.04 -3.77
CA MET A 50 -44.13 0.08 -3.40
C MET A 50 -43.60 -1.19 -2.73
N ASP A 51 -42.30 -1.26 -2.42
CA ASP A 51 -41.64 -2.42 -1.79
C ASP A 51 -41.75 -2.42 -0.25
N THR A 52 -42.87 -1.93 0.27
CA THR A 52 -43.13 -1.85 1.70
C THR A 52 -44.61 -1.99 1.98
N ALA A 53 -44.95 -2.52 3.16
CA ALA A 53 -46.33 -2.61 3.63
C ALA A 53 -46.93 -1.21 3.91
N THR A 54 -46.10 -0.18 4.08
CA THR A 54 -46.50 1.19 4.42
C THR A 54 -45.87 2.23 3.46
N PRO A 55 -46.29 2.27 2.18
CA PRO A 55 -45.83 3.28 1.23
C PRO A 55 -46.32 4.68 1.63
N THR A 56 -45.73 5.73 1.05
CA THR A 56 -46.19 7.11 1.31
C THR A 56 -47.61 7.32 0.78
N ASP A 57 -48.37 8.25 1.38
CA ASP A 57 -49.73 8.56 0.92
C ASP A 57 -49.76 8.98 -0.56
N ALA A 58 -48.70 9.67 -1.02
CA ALA A 58 -48.55 10.09 -2.41
C ALA A 58 -48.31 8.90 -3.35
N ASP A 59 -47.37 8.00 -2.99
CA ASP A 59 -47.09 6.80 -3.78
C ASP A 59 -48.29 5.86 -3.83
N LYS A 60 -48.98 5.70 -2.69
CA LYS A 60 -50.18 4.87 -2.61
C LYS A 60 -51.32 5.41 -3.46
N ALA A 61 -51.56 6.72 -3.43
CA ALA A 61 -52.59 7.36 -4.25
C ALA A 61 -52.27 7.24 -5.75
N ALA A 62 -51.01 7.44 -6.14
CA ALA A 62 -50.58 7.27 -7.53
C ALA A 62 -50.69 5.81 -7.99
N TYR A 63 -50.28 4.85 -7.17
CA TYR A 63 -50.47 3.42 -7.43
C TYR A 63 -51.95 3.04 -7.59
N ASP A 64 -52.83 3.53 -6.70
CA ASP A 64 -54.27 3.27 -6.75
C ASP A 64 -54.91 3.83 -8.02
N GLU A 65 -54.42 4.97 -8.51
CA GLU A 65 -54.82 5.55 -9.79
C GLU A 65 -54.47 4.63 -10.96
N LEU A 66 -53.26 4.02 -10.97
CA LEU A 66 -52.84 3.09 -12.02
C LEU A 66 -53.72 1.84 -12.05
N VAL A 67 -53.94 1.20 -10.88
CA VAL A 67 -54.77 -0.01 -10.77
C VAL A 67 -56.22 0.29 -11.16
N SER A 68 -56.77 1.43 -10.71
CA SER A 68 -58.12 1.84 -11.06
C SER A 68 -58.25 2.18 -12.55
N GLY A 69 -57.24 2.85 -13.11
CA GLY A 69 -57.16 3.18 -14.53
C GLY A 69 -57.17 1.92 -15.40
N PHE A 70 -56.40 0.90 -15.03
CA PHE A 70 -56.40 -0.39 -15.73
C PHE A 70 -57.77 -1.09 -15.64
N LYS A 71 -58.39 -1.09 -14.46
CA LYS A 71 -59.70 -1.73 -14.25
C LYS A 71 -60.83 -1.05 -15.02
N ALA A 72 -60.69 0.23 -15.36
CA ALA A 72 -61.66 0.99 -16.14
C ALA A 72 -61.62 0.70 -17.64
N LEU A 73 -60.56 0.04 -18.13
CA LEU A 73 -60.43 -0.38 -19.53
C LEU A 73 -61.43 -1.50 -19.87
N THR A 74 -61.89 -1.55 -21.12
CA THR A 74 -62.63 -2.70 -21.65
C THR A 74 -61.73 -3.91 -21.82
N ASP A 75 -62.31 -5.11 -22.01
CA ASP A 75 -61.54 -6.34 -22.21
C ASP A 75 -60.61 -6.26 -23.44
N GLU A 76 -61.07 -5.65 -24.54
CA GLU A 76 -60.24 -5.41 -25.72
C GLU A 76 -59.07 -4.45 -25.42
N GLN A 77 -59.32 -3.38 -24.66
CA GLN A 77 -58.31 -2.39 -24.29
C GLN A 77 -57.27 -2.96 -23.31
N LYS A 78 -57.68 -3.86 -22.41
CA LYS A 78 -56.75 -4.57 -21.51
C LYS A 78 -55.80 -5.49 -22.26
N ASN A 79 -56.29 -6.14 -23.33
CA ASN A 79 -55.47 -7.03 -24.16
C ASN A 79 -54.55 -6.26 -25.12
N SER A 80 -54.86 -4.99 -25.43
CA SER A 80 -54.02 -4.14 -26.28
C SER A 80 -52.94 -3.37 -25.52
N ILE A 81 -52.86 -3.51 -24.18
CA ILE A 81 -51.81 -2.86 -23.39
C ILE A 81 -50.43 -3.44 -23.74
N ASP A 82 -49.43 -2.57 -23.82
CA ASP A 82 -48.04 -2.97 -23.96
C ASP A 82 -47.59 -3.90 -22.82
N ILE A 83 -46.91 -4.99 -23.17
CA ILE A 83 -46.56 -6.05 -22.23
C ILE A 83 -45.55 -5.57 -21.17
N VAL A 84 -44.69 -4.59 -21.49
CA VAL A 84 -43.72 -4.02 -20.54
C VAL A 84 -44.43 -3.11 -19.53
N ALA A 85 -45.42 -2.33 -19.99
CA ALA A 85 -46.28 -1.58 -19.08
C ALA A 85 -47.09 -2.51 -18.17
N LEU A 86 -47.65 -3.61 -18.71
CA LEU A 86 -48.34 -4.62 -17.91
C LEU A 86 -47.42 -5.28 -16.87
N ASP A 87 -46.18 -5.61 -17.26
CA ASP A 87 -45.17 -6.16 -16.34
C ASP A 87 -44.94 -5.22 -15.18
N LYS A 88 -44.65 -3.94 -15.48
CA LYS A 88 -44.37 -2.95 -14.45
C LYS A 88 -45.53 -2.81 -13.47
N LEU A 89 -46.77 -2.75 -13.97
CA LEU A 89 -47.96 -2.70 -13.12
C LEU A 89 -48.09 -3.96 -12.26
N THR A 90 -48.00 -5.15 -12.86
CA THR A 90 -48.18 -6.42 -12.14
C THR A 90 -47.04 -6.71 -11.15
N GLN A 91 -45.79 -6.33 -11.44
CA GLN A 91 -44.66 -6.38 -10.52
C GLN A 91 -44.86 -5.42 -9.34
N LEU A 92 -45.29 -4.18 -9.59
CA LEU A 92 -45.62 -3.22 -8.52
C LEU A 92 -46.70 -3.79 -7.60
N MET A 93 -47.77 -4.37 -8.17
CA MET A 93 -48.82 -5.02 -7.39
C MET A 93 -48.29 -6.24 -6.62
N TYR A 94 -47.47 -7.07 -7.26
CA TYR A 94 -46.92 -8.29 -6.66
C TYR A 94 -46.03 -7.98 -5.46
N THR A 95 -45.11 -7.04 -5.60
CA THR A 95 -44.21 -6.61 -4.53
C THR A 95 -45.01 -5.97 -3.38
N TYR A 96 -45.91 -5.04 -3.68
CA TYR A 96 -46.74 -4.40 -2.66
C TYR A 96 -47.60 -5.42 -1.89
N GLN A 97 -48.33 -6.29 -2.61
CA GLN A 97 -49.20 -7.28 -1.97
C GLN A 97 -48.40 -8.34 -1.19
N CYS A 98 -47.19 -8.71 -1.65
CA CYS A 98 -46.28 -9.56 -0.88
C CYS A 98 -45.81 -8.88 0.41
N ALA A 99 -45.41 -7.61 0.36
CA ALA A 99 -44.99 -6.84 1.53
C ALA A 99 -46.14 -6.68 2.54
N VAL A 100 -47.36 -6.41 2.06
CA VAL A 100 -48.57 -6.36 2.91
C VAL A 100 -48.87 -7.74 3.52
N ALA A 101 -48.86 -8.80 2.73
CA ALA A 101 -49.16 -10.15 3.20
C ALA A 101 -48.11 -10.69 4.19
N SER A 102 -46.87 -10.19 4.12
CA SER A 102 -45.77 -10.57 5.03
C SER A 102 -45.59 -9.62 6.22
N ASN A 103 -46.43 -8.58 6.36
CA ASN A 103 -46.23 -7.47 7.30
C ASN A 103 -44.82 -6.86 7.20
N GLY A 104 -44.26 -6.75 6.00
CA GLY A 104 -42.93 -6.21 5.75
C GLY A 104 -41.78 -7.16 6.07
N SER A 105 -42.04 -8.45 6.31
CA SER A 105 -40.99 -9.46 6.47
C SER A 105 -40.22 -9.66 5.16
N SER A 106 -38.89 -9.79 5.26
CA SER A 106 -37.98 -10.12 4.15
C SER A 106 -38.21 -11.51 3.57
N TYR A 107 -38.85 -12.41 4.33
CA TYR A 107 -39.24 -13.73 3.87
C TYR A 107 -40.76 -13.81 3.65
N VAL A 108 -41.15 -14.26 2.45
CA VAL A 108 -42.55 -14.48 2.05
C VAL A 108 -42.73 -15.94 1.63
N PRO A 109 -43.61 -16.72 2.30
CA PRO A 109 -43.84 -18.12 1.99
C PRO A 109 -44.33 -18.36 0.56
N SER A 110 -44.00 -19.54 0.01
CA SER A 110 -44.37 -19.95 -1.35
C SER A 110 -45.88 -19.93 -1.61
N ALA A 111 -46.66 -20.46 -0.67
CA ALA A 111 -48.13 -20.47 -0.73
C ALA A 111 -48.70 -19.05 -0.75
N THR A 112 -48.18 -18.16 0.10
CA THR A 112 -48.60 -16.75 0.15
C THR A 112 -48.34 -16.03 -1.17
N ARG A 113 -47.16 -16.24 -1.77
CA ARG A 113 -46.83 -15.69 -3.10
C ARG A 113 -47.82 -16.15 -4.18
N LYS A 114 -48.21 -17.43 -4.13
CA LYS A 114 -49.17 -18.02 -5.05
C LYS A 114 -50.58 -17.45 -4.86
N ASP A 115 -50.99 -17.20 -3.62
CA ASP A 115 -52.28 -16.58 -3.30
C ASP A 115 -52.32 -15.11 -3.75
N VAL A 116 -51.23 -14.36 -3.53
CA VAL A 116 -51.06 -12.98 -4.02
C VAL A 116 -51.17 -12.93 -5.55
N SER A 117 -50.46 -13.80 -6.26
CA SER A 117 -50.56 -13.90 -7.72
C SER A 117 -51.99 -14.09 -8.20
N LYS A 118 -52.75 -15.00 -7.57
CA LYS A 118 -54.17 -15.23 -7.88
C LYS A 118 -55.05 -14.03 -7.57
N ALA A 119 -54.77 -13.33 -6.48
CA ALA A 119 -55.49 -12.12 -6.10
C ALA A 119 -55.29 -11.00 -7.14
N ILE A 120 -54.07 -10.81 -7.64
CA ILE A 120 -53.76 -9.81 -8.68
C ILE A 120 -54.49 -10.12 -9.98
N VAL A 121 -54.48 -11.37 -10.42
CA VAL A 121 -55.21 -11.80 -11.62
C VAL A 121 -56.71 -11.51 -11.47
N ALA A 122 -57.29 -11.86 -10.33
CA ALA A 122 -58.70 -11.60 -10.04
C ALA A 122 -59.02 -10.10 -9.93
N GLU A 123 -58.10 -9.29 -9.44
CA GLU A 123 -58.27 -7.85 -9.28
C GLU A 123 -58.23 -7.09 -10.61
N LEU A 124 -57.26 -7.42 -11.47
CA LEU A 124 -57.11 -6.80 -12.80
C LEU A 124 -58.15 -7.35 -13.79
N ASN A 125 -58.50 -8.63 -13.65
CA ASN A 125 -59.50 -9.34 -14.43
C ASN A 125 -59.37 -9.04 -15.94
N ALA A 126 -58.18 -9.30 -16.49
CA ALA A 126 -57.91 -9.17 -17.93
C ALA A 126 -58.03 -10.55 -18.60
N PRO A 127 -58.57 -10.63 -19.83
CA PRO A 127 -58.72 -11.92 -20.52
C PRO A 127 -57.43 -12.74 -20.61
N ASP A 128 -56.31 -12.12 -21.01
CA ASP A 128 -55.03 -12.81 -21.15
C ASP A 128 -54.42 -13.25 -19.80
N LEU A 129 -54.58 -12.45 -18.74
CA LEU A 129 -54.17 -12.83 -17.38
C LEU A 129 -54.96 -14.05 -16.87
N ASN A 130 -56.28 -14.04 -17.10
CA ASN A 130 -57.16 -15.13 -16.71
C ASN A 130 -56.84 -16.42 -17.47
N ALA A 131 -56.61 -16.32 -18.78
CA ALA A 131 -56.23 -17.45 -19.62
C ALA A 131 -54.87 -18.05 -19.19
N ALA A 132 -53.88 -17.20 -18.92
CA ALA A 132 -52.57 -17.63 -18.43
C ALA A 132 -52.68 -18.32 -17.06
N GLN A 133 -53.45 -17.76 -16.12
CA GLN A 133 -53.65 -18.34 -14.79
C GLN A 133 -54.34 -19.71 -14.87
N ALA A 134 -55.36 -19.85 -15.73
CA ALA A 134 -56.04 -21.11 -15.96
C ALA A 134 -55.08 -22.17 -16.52
N ALA A 135 -54.25 -21.82 -17.51
CA ALA A 135 -53.25 -22.73 -18.07
C ALA A 135 -52.18 -23.15 -17.05
N VAL A 136 -51.75 -22.23 -16.17
CA VAL A 136 -50.81 -22.54 -15.09
C VAL A 136 -51.42 -23.48 -14.06
N ASP A 137 -52.66 -23.25 -13.64
CA ASP A 137 -53.38 -24.14 -12.72
C ASP A 137 -53.64 -25.53 -13.34
N ASP A 138 -53.90 -25.59 -14.64
CA ASP A 138 -54.01 -26.85 -15.40
C ASP A 138 -52.66 -27.52 -15.71
N GLY A 139 -51.55 -26.87 -15.33
CA GLY A 139 -50.22 -27.44 -15.34
C GLY A 139 -49.47 -27.29 -16.65
N ILE A 140 -49.62 -26.19 -17.41
CA ILE A 140 -48.82 -25.93 -18.63
C ILE A 140 -47.30 -26.10 -18.40
N LEU A 141 -46.82 -25.81 -17.18
CA LEU A 141 -45.41 -25.97 -16.79
C LEU A 141 -45.06 -27.37 -16.26
N SER A 142 -46.02 -28.17 -15.77
CA SER A 142 -45.76 -29.43 -15.05
C SER A 142 -46.33 -30.68 -15.74
N ALA A 143 -47.31 -30.53 -16.63
CA ALA A 143 -47.97 -31.62 -17.34
C ALA A 143 -47.04 -32.33 -18.36
N ALA A 144 -47.48 -33.48 -18.84
CA ALA A 144 -46.86 -34.19 -19.96
C ALA A 144 -46.97 -33.38 -21.27
N ALA A 145 -46.11 -33.66 -22.26
CA ALA A 145 -45.98 -32.86 -23.48
C ALA A 145 -47.33 -32.65 -24.19
N ASP A 146 -48.11 -33.71 -24.43
CA ASP A 146 -49.39 -33.60 -25.15
C ASP A 146 -50.38 -32.62 -24.49
N LYS A 147 -50.49 -32.66 -23.15
CA LYS A 147 -51.36 -31.72 -22.43
C LYS A 147 -50.80 -30.30 -22.49
N ALA A 148 -49.48 -30.14 -22.37
CA ALA A 148 -48.83 -28.83 -22.46
C ALA A 148 -49.00 -28.21 -23.86
N ILE A 149 -48.98 -29.01 -24.94
CA ILE A 149 -49.24 -28.58 -26.32
C ILE A 149 -50.66 -28.02 -26.45
N GLU A 150 -51.67 -28.76 -25.98
CA GLU A 150 -53.08 -28.33 -26.04
C GLU A 150 -53.31 -27.03 -25.25
N LEU A 151 -52.74 -26.94 -24.05
CA LEU A 151 -52.81 -25.72 -23.23
C LEU A 151 -52.13 -24.54 -23.93
N PHE A 152 -50.92 -24.72 -24.46
CA PHE A 152 -50.18 -23.66 -25.14
C PHE A 152 -50.89 -23.16 -26.40
N LYS A 153 -51.47 -24.08 -27.18
CA LYS A 153 -52.21 -23.79 -28.42
C LYS A 153 -53.45 -22.94 -28.16
N GLY A 154 -54.12 -23.12 -27.02
CA GLY A 154 -55.30 -22.37 -26.62
C GLY A 154 -55.03 -20.93 -26.15
N LEU A 155 -53.77 -20.55 -25.95
CA LEU A 155 -53.38 -19.22 -25.46
C LEU A 155 -53.05 -18.25 -26.59
N SER A 156 -53.39 -16.96 -26.39
CA SER A 156 -52.89 -15.83 -27.16
C SER A 156 -51.39 -15.64 -26.94
N TYR A 157 -50.73 -14.81 -27.77
CA TYR A 157 -49.32 -14.47 -27.57
C TYR A 157 -49.05 -13.89 -26.18
N ASN A 158 -49.80 -12.85 -25.78
CA ASN A 158 -49.65 -12.21 -24.47
C ASN A 158 -49.91 -13.21 -23.32
N ALA A 159 -50.93 -14.06 -23.43
CA ALA A 159 -51.20 -15.07 -22.42
C ALA A 159 -50.09 -16.14 -22.32
N ARG A 160 -49.40 -16.47 -23.41
CA ARG A 160 -48.21 -17.35 -23.38
C ARG A 160 -47.04 -16.68 -22.65
N VAL A 161 -46.80 -15.39 -22.91
CA VAL A 161 -45.77 -14.59 -22.22
C VAL A 161 -46.06 -14.52 -20.72
N ILE A 162 -47.29 -14.17 -20.34
CA ILE A 162 -47.73 -14.11 -18.95
C ILE A 162 -47.57 -15.49 -18.29
N ALA A 163 -48.04 -16.57 -18.92
CA ALA A 163 -47.88 -17.93 -18.39
C ALA A 163 -46.41 -18.33 -18.22
N GLY A 164 -45.51 -17.79 -19.07
CA GLY A 164 -44.07 -17.99 -18.98
C GLY A 164 -43.44 -17.41 -17.72
N THR A 165 -44.05 -16.41 -17.09
CA THR A 165 -43.59 -15.84 -15.82
C THR A 165 -43.84 -16.73 -14.61
N ALA A 166 -44.66 -17.78 -14.75
CA ALA A 166 -45.05 -18.58 -13.61
C ALA A 166 -43.90 -19.44 -13.08
N TYR A 167 -43.85 -19.54 -11.76
CA TYR A 167 -43.15 -20.60 -11.06
C TYR A 167 -44.16 -21.55 -10.42
N SER A 168 -43.95 -22.86 -10.56
CA SER A 168 -44.92 -23.88 -10.13
C SER A 168 -45.35 -23.74 -8.66
N SER A 169 -44.43 -23.28 -7.80
CA SER A 169 -44.67 -23.05 -6.37
C SER A 169 -45.12 -21.63 -6.01
N TYR A 170 -44.91 -20.63 -6.88
CA TYR A 170 -45.14 -19.20 -6.54
C TYR A 170 -46.25 -18.52 -7.35
N GLY A 171 -46.77 -19.17 -8.41
CA GLY A 171 -47.77 -18.56 -9.29
C GLY A 171 -47.16 -17.66 -10.37
N LEU A 172 -48.00 -16.86 -11.03
CA LEU A 172 -47.61 -15.84 -12.02
C LEU A 172 -46.85 -14.67 -11.38
N PHE A 173 -46.17 -13.88 -12.22
CA PHE A 173 -45.46 -12.64 -11.87
C PHE A 173 -44.22 -12.81 -10.98
N TYR A 174 -43.83 -14.05 -10.64
CA TYR A 174 -42.58 -14.28 -9.93
C TYR A 174 -41.36 -13.90 -10.78
N TYR A 175 -41.42 -14.21 -12.08
CA TYR A 175 -40.46 -13.71 -13.06
C TYR A 175 -41.05 -12.50 -13.81
N GLY A 176 -40.20 -11.57 -14.24
CA GLY A 176 -40.63 -10.41 -15.03
C GLY A 176 -40.99 -10.77 -16.48
N MET A 177 -41.84 -9.95 -17.09
CA MET A 177 -42.20 -9.99 -18.52
C MET A 177 -41.38 -9.01 -19.37
N ASN A 178 -40.41 -8.27 -18.82
CA ASN A 178 -39.58 -7.32 -19.59
C ASN A 178 -38.63 -8.03 -20.60
N ALA A 179 -38.10 -7.28 -21.57
CA ALA A 179 -37.28 -7.82 -22.67
C ALA A 179 -35.91 -8.38 -22.23
N ASP A 180 -35.43 -7.98 -21.05
CA ASP A 180 -34.18 -8.49 -20.45
C ASP A 180 -34.39 -9.80 -19.69
N SER A 181 -35.65 -10.20 -19.49
CA SER A 181 -36.04 -11.43 -18.84
C SER A 181 -36.10 -12.58 -19.86
N ASN A 182 -35.31 -13.62 -19.59
CA ASN A 182 -35.34 -14.89 -20.35
C ASN A 182 -36.71 -15.61 -20.26
N TYR A 183 -37.68 -15.09 -19.50
CA TYR A 183 -38.95 -15.74 -19.18
C TYR A 183 -40.10 -15.31 -20.07
N GLN A 184 -39.92 -14.33 -20.98
CA GLN A 184 -40.96 -13.98 -21.97
C GLN A 184 -41.37 -15.18 -22.83
N ALA A 185 -40.40 -16.03 -23.21
CA ALA A 185 -40.65 -17.28 -23.91
C ALA A 185 -40.78 -18.49 -22.95
N GLY A 186 -41.07 -18.22 -21.67
CA GLY A 186 -41.16 -19.16 -20.54
C GLY A 186 -41.98 -20.41 -20.83
N ALA A 187 -43.20 -20.20 -21.30
CA ALA A 187 -44.10 -21.30 -21.62
C ALA A 187 -43.57 -22.15 -22.79
N PHE A 188 -42.91 -21.51 -23.77
CA PHE A 188 -42.41 -22.18 -24.98
C PHE A 188 -41.18 -23.05 -24.68
N TYR A 189 -40.13 -22.53 -24.04
CA TYR A 189 -38.95 -23.37 -23.77
C TYR A 189 -39.26 -24.51 -22.77
N ASN A 190 -40.21 -24.31 -21.84
CA ASN A 190 -40.65 -25.40 -20.95
C ASN A 190 -41.40 -26.49 -21.73
N LEU A 191 -42.20 -26.09 -22.72
CA LEU A 191 -42.83 -27.03 -23.66
C LEU A 191 -41.77 -27.80 -24.46
N VAL A 192 -40.77 -27.10 -25.01
CA VAL A 192 -39.65 -27.72 -25.73
C VAL A 192 -38.91 -28.72 -24.85
N ASN A 193 -38.60 -28.38 -23.59
CA ASN A 193 -37.93 -29.30 -22.65
C ASN A 193 -38.72 -30.61 -22.41
N LYS A 194 -40.05 -30.53 -22.39
CA LYS A 194 -40.93 -31.71 -22.23
C LYS A 194 -40.92 -32.56 -23.49
N ILE A 195 -41.10 -31.95 -24.65
CA ILE A 195 -41.05 -32.64 -25.94
C ILE A 195 -39.68 -33.28 -26.13
N PHE A 196 -38.59 -32.56 -25.82
CA PHE A 196 -37.23 -33.07 -25.86
C PHE A 196 -37.05 -34.32 -25.00
N SER A 197 -37.61 -34.33 -23.79
CA SER A 197 -37.57 -35.50 -22.91
C SER A 197 -38.32 -36.70 -23.51
N ASP A 198 -39.39 -36.47 -24.25
CA ASP A 198 -40.18 -37.53 -24.90
C ASP A 198 -39.52 -38.03 -26.19
N VAL A 199 -38.97 -37.13 -27.02
CA VAL A 199 -38.17 -37.47 -28.22
C VAL A 199 -36.95 -38.30 -27.83
N LYS A 200 -36.23 -37.91 -26.77
CA LYS A 200 -35.06 -38.65 -26.27
C LYS A 200 -35.40 -40.06 -25.78
N LYS A 201 -36.57 -40.25 -25.18
CA LYS A 201 -37.06 -41.58 -24.77
C LYS A 201 -37.50 -42.43 -25.95
N ALA A 202 -38.05 -41.81 -27.00
CA ALA A 202 -38.53 -42.50 -28.18
C ALA A 202 -37.39 -43.02 -29.06
N ASP A 203 -36.25 -42.31 -29.09
CA ASP A 203 -35.07 -42.66 -29.88
C ASP A 203 -33.77 -42.59 -29.05
N PRO A 204 -33.58 -43.51 -28.07
CA PRO A 204 -32.38 -43.51 -27.24
C PRO A 204 -31.15 -43.93 -28.05
N TYR A 205 -30.00 -43.32 -27.76
CA TYR A 205 -28.74 -43.72 -28.39
C TYR A 205 -28.39 -45.18 -28.04
N PRO A 206 -27.97 -46.02 -29.01
CA PRO A 206 -27.63 -47.41 -28.75
C PRO A 206 -26.55 -47.56 -27.68
N THR A 207 -26.82 -48.42 -26.68
CA THR A 207 -25.82 -48.77 -25.66
C THR A 207 -24.88 -49.89 -26.11
N ASP A 208 -25.25 -50.60 -27.16
CA ASP A 208 -24.44 -51.65 -27.77
C ASP A 208 -23.23 -51.01 -28.46
N GLY A 209 -22.02 -51.39 -28.03
CA GLY A 209 -20.77 -50.76 -28.50
C GLY A 209 -20.21 -49.68 -27.58
N ARG A 210 -20.78 -49.46 -26.38
CA ARG A 210 -20.13 -48.64 -25.33
C ARG A 210 -18.82 -49.33 -24.89
N PRO A 211 -17.65 -48.68 -25.00
CA PRO A 211 -16.38 -49.29 -24.62
C PRO A 211 -16.33 -49.63 -23.12
N SER A 212 -15.87 -50.84 -22.80
CA SER A 212 -15.67 -51.31 -21.43
C SER A 212 -14.19 -51.31 -21.08
N SER A 213 -13.82 -50.72 -19.94
CA SER A 213 -12.41 -50.65 -19.53
C SER A 213 -11.77 -52.03 -19.34
N GLY A 214 -12.56 -53.08 -19.10
CA GLY A 214 -12.06 -54.45 -18.96
C GLY A 214 -11.59 -55.09 -20.28
N ASP A 215 -11.90 -54.49 -21.43
CA ASP A 215 -11.54 -54.99 -22.75
C ASP A 215 -10.16 -54.48 -23.23
N TYR A 216 -9.48 -53.67 -22.40
CA TYR A 216 -8.22 -53.01 -22.71
C TYR A 216 -7.17 -53.34 -21.63
N ASP A 217 -5.93 -53.64 -22.05
CA ASP A 217 -4.85 -54.10 -21.17
C ASP A 217 -4.52 -53.08 -20.06
N GLY A 218 -4.61 -51.78 -20.36
CA GLY A 218 -4.38 -50.69 -19.39
C GLY A 218 -5.61 -50.28 -18.55
N GLY A 219 -6.73 -50.99 -18.68
CA GLY A 219 -7.96 -50.64 -17.97
C GLY A 219 -8.51 -49.26 -18.36
N SER A 220 -9.01 -48.50 -17.38
CA SER A 220 -9.57 -47.16 -17.61
C SER A 220 -8.53 -46.07 -17.93
N LYS A 221 -7.23 -46.39 -17.81
CA LYS A 221 -6.12 -45.50 -18.17
C LYS A 221 -5.50 -45.86 -19.52
N ASP A 222 -6.00 -46.90 -20.19
CA ASP A 222 -5.52 -47.29 -21.50
C ASP A 222 -5.81 -46.17 -22.53
N PRO A 223 -4.81 -45.67 -23.27
CA PRO A 223 -5.01 -44.61 -24.26
C PRO A 223 -6.07 -44.96 -25.32
N GLN A 224 -6.18 -46.23 -25.71
CA GLN A 224 -7.17 -46.67 -26.70
C GLN A 224 -8.57 -46.71 -26.09
N TYR A 225 -8.72 -47.16 -24.83
CA TYR A 225 -9.99 -47.06 -24.12
C TYR A 225 -10.48 -45.62 -24.06
N VAL A 226 -9.60 -44.69 -23.68
CA VAL A 226 -9.95 -43.26 -23.60
C VAL A 226 -10.39 -42.73 -24.96
N ALA A 227 -9.65 -43.03 -26.03
CA ALA A 227 -9.99 -42.60 -27.39
C ALA A 227 -11.34 -43.16 -27.86
N ASP A 228 -11.59 -44.46 -27.66
CA ASP A 228 -12.84 -45.10 -28.07
C ASP A 228 -14.03 -44.57 -27.27
N TYR A 229 -13.86 -44.34 -25.97
CA TYR A 229 -14.92 -43.81 -25.12
C TYR A 229 -15.24 -42.35 -25.44
N ARG A 230 -14.22 -41.54 -25.78
CA ARG A 230 -14.39 -40.18 -26.29
C ARG A 230 -15.23 -40.15 -27.57
N ALA A 231 -14.92 -41.02 -28.53
CA ALA A 231 -15.67 -41.15 -29.77
C ALA A 231 -17.12 -41.58 -29.51
N TYR A 232 -17.34 -42.56 -28.63
CA TYR A 232 -18.67 -43.00 -28.21
C TYR A 232 -19.48 -41.85 -27.58
N ASN A 233 -18.90 -41.14 -26.62
CA ASN A 233 -19.59 -40.02 -25.96
C ASN A 233 -19.88 -38.87 -26.94
N LEU A 234 -18.94 -38.53 -27.83
CA LEU A 234 -19.15 -37.49 -28.83
C LEU A 234 -20.31 -37.84 -29.76
N ALA A 235 -20.37 -39.08 -30.26
CA ALA A 235 -21.45 -39.56 -31.11
C ALA A 235 -22.80 -39.63 -30.37
N LYS A 236 -22.80 -40.15 -29.14
CA LYS A 236 -23.99 -40.19 -28.27
C LYS A 236 -24.56 -38.79 -28.06
N ASN A 237 -23.70 -37.84 -27.73
CA ASN A 237 -24.11 -36.49 -27.40
C ASN A 237 -24.56 -35.72 -28.65
N ALA A 238 -23.90 -35.90 -29.79
CA ALA A 238 -24.36 -35.33 -31.07
C ALA A 238 -25.75 -35.87 -31.48
N HIS A 239 -26.04 -37.15 -31.20
CA HIS A 239 -27.39 -37.71 -31.37
C HIS A 239 -28.40 -37.05 -30.44
N GLU A 240 -28.08 -36.90 -29.16
CA GLU A 240 -28.96 -36.22 -28.19
C GLU A 240 -29.18 -34.73 -28.53
N ASP A 241 -28.16 -34.01 -28.99
CA ASP A 241 -28.27 -32.60 -29.39
C ASP A 241 -29.21 -32.42 -30.61
N ALA A 242 -29.16 -33.35 -31.57
CA ALA A 242 -30.05 -33.32 -32.74
C ALA A 242 -31.54 -33.45 -32.36
N GLN A 243 -31.86 -34.09 -31.23
CA GLN A 243 -33.22 -34.24 -30.74
C GLN A 243 -33.82 -32.93 -30.23
N LEU A 244 -32.99 -31.93 -29.86
CA LEU A 244 -33.47 -30.60 -29.52
C LEU A 244 -34.10 -29.91 -30.74
N LEU A 245 -33.47 -30.03 -31.91
CA LEU A 245 -33.98 -29.46 -33.15
C LEU A 245 -35.35 -30.04 -33.50
N GLU A 246 -35.48 -31.36 -33.37
CA GLU A 246 -36.74 -32.08 -33.55
C GLU A 246 -37.80 -31.61 -32.54
N ALA A 247 -37.43 -31.47 -31.26
CA ALA A 247 -38.36 -31.02 -30.24
C ALA A 247 -38.90 -29.60 -30.50
N ILE A 248 -38.05 -28.70 -30.98
CA ILE A 248 -38.45 -27.33 -31.36
C ILE A 248 -39.38 -27.36 -32.56
N ASN A 249 -39.05 -28.12 -33.62
CA ASN A 249 -39.92 -28.25 -34.79
C ASN A 249 -41.29 -28.83 -34.40
N GLN A 250 -41.32 -29.89 -33.58
CA GLN A 250 -42.58 -30.45 -33.09
C GLN A 250 -43.37 -29.46 -32.22
N ALA A 251 -42.71 -28.65 -31.38
CA ALA A 251 -43.38 -27.62 -30.60
C ALA A 251 -44.07 -26.60 -31.52
N VAL A 252 -43.36 -26.10 -32.52
CA VAL A 252 -43.87 -25.12 -33.49
C VAL A 252 -45.00 -25.72 -34.34
N GLU A 253 -44.82 -26.92 -34.89
CA GLU A 253 -45.80 -27.58 -35.76
C GLU A 253 -47.09 -27.94 -35.02
N LYS A 254 -46.98 -28.55 -33.82
CA LYS A 254 -48.15 -29.03 -33.07
C LYS A 254 -48.95 -27.88 -32.43
N THR A 255 -48.30 -26.76 -32.10
CA THR A 255 -48.96 -25.59 -31.52
C THR A 255 -49.39 -24.56 -32.55
N GLY A 256 -48.76 -24.52 -33.74
CA GLY A 256 -48.97 -23.50 -34.76
C GLY A 256 -48.36 -22.13 -34.43
N ALA A 257 -47.40 -22.07 -33.50
CA ALA A 257 -46.78 -20.83 -33.04
C ALA A 257 -45.70 -20.33 -34.02
N ALA A 258 -46.14 -19.64 -35.06
CA ALA A 258 -45.28 -19.14 -36.15
C ALA A 258 -44.21 -18.14 -35.70
N GLU A 259 -44.40 -17.46 -34.57
CA GLU A 259 -43.42 -16.55 -33.96
C GLU A 259 -42.12 -17.24 -33.53
N TYR A 260 -42.13 -18.57 -33.38
CA TYR A 260 -40.93 -19.37 -33.09
C TYR A 260 -40.37 -20.09 -34.33
N ALA A 261 -40.90 -19.81 -35.52
CA ALA A 261 -40.39 -20.39 -36.76
C ALA A 261 -38.93 -19.95 -37.01
N GLY A 262 -38.12 -20.85 -37.56
CA GLY A 262 -36.70 -20.58 -37.82
C GLY A 262 -35.77 -20.81 -36.62
N LEU A 263 -36.29 -20.93 -35.40
CA LEU A 263 -35.48 -21.16 -34.19
C LEU A 263 -34.62 -22.44 -34.28
N ALA A 264 -35.19 -23.56 -34.76
CA ALA A 264 -34.44 -24.80 -34.95
C ALA A 264 -33.33 -24.65 -36.01
N ASN A 265 -33.58 -23.88 -37.08
CA ASN A 265 -32.57 -23.60 -38.09
C ASN A 265 -31.42 -22.77 -37.52
N TYR A 266 -31.73 -21.74 -36.73
CA TYR A 266 -30.72 -20.94 -36.04
C TYR A 266 -29.85 -21.80 -35.12
N ILE A 267 -30.46 -22.61 -34.23
CA ILE A 267 -29.68 -23.45 -33.30
C ILE A 267 -28.78 -24.42 -34.08
N LYS A 268 -29.27 -25.00 -35.18
CA LYS A 268 -28.46 -25.85 -36.05
C LYS A 268 -27.27 -25.10 -36.65
N GLU A 269 -27.49 -23.90 -37.21
CA GLU A 269 -26.43 -23.08 -37.80
C GLU A 269 -25.42 -22.61 -36.75
N ALA A 270 -25.90 -22.16 -35.58
CA ALA A 270 -25.07 -21.71 -34.46
C ALA A 270 -24.21 -22.85 -33.89
N SER A 271 -24.78 -24.04 -33.67
CA SER A 271 -24.01 -25.21 -33.23
C SER A 271 -22.93 -25.60 -34.25
N ALA A 272 -23.27 -25.60 -35.54
CA ALA A 272 -22.30 -25.86 -36.60
C ALA A 272 -21.20 -24.79 -36.65
N ALA A 273 -21.55 -23.53 -36.41
CA ALA A 273 -20.59 -22.42 -36.38
C ALA A 273 -19.61 -22.53 -35.21
N VAL A 274 -20.11 -22.84 -34.01
CA VAL A 274 -19.25 -23.09 -32.84
C VAL A 274 -18.33 -24.28 -33.10
N GLN A 275 -18.84 -25.37 -33.69
CA GLN A 275 -18.02 -26.54 -34.03
C GLN A 275 -16.93 -26.22 -35.06
N ALA A 276 -17.27 -25.46 -36.11
CA ALA A 276 -16.31 -25.00 -37.11
C ALA A 276 -15.21 -24.18 -36.44
N PHE A 277 -15.59 -23.15 -35.68
CA PHE A 277 -14.63 -22.31 -34.96
C PHE A 277 -13.72 -23.12 -34.03
N LYS A 278 -14.26 -24.04 -33.23
CA LYS A 278 -13.45 -24.88 -32.33
C LYS A 278 -12.53 -25.86 -33.06
N THR A 279 -12.88 -26.28 -34.28
CA THR A 279 -12.10 -27.24 -35.06
C THR A 279 -10.96 -26.59 -35.83
N ASN A 280 -11.21 -25.46 -36.49
CA ASN A 280 -10.26 -24.85 -37.41
C ASN A 280 -10.28 -23.31 -37.39
N LYS A 281 -10.89 -22.69 -36.37
CA LYS A 281 -11.06 -21.24 -36.24
C LYS A 281 -11.81 -20.59 -37.40
N ASP A 282 -12.60 -21.37 -38.14
CA ASP A 282 -13.47 -20.84 -39.19
C ASP A 282 -14.66 -20.09 -38.56
N TYR A 283 -14.59 -18.77 -38.60
CA TYR A 283 -15.60 -17.87 -38.05
C TYR A 283 -16.65 -17.41 -39.07
N GLN A 284 -16.50 -17.73 -40.37
CA GLN A 284 -17.47 -17.34 -41.40
C GLN A 284 -18.88 -17.92 -41.12
N PRO A 285 -19.01 -19.18 -40.66
CA PRO A 285 -20.30 -19.71 -40.20
C PRO A 285 -20.93 -18.90 -39.06
N SER A 286 -20.11 -18.33 -38.16
CA SER A 286 -20.61 -17.52 -37.03
C SER A 286 -21.23 -16.22 -37.50
N ILE A 287 -20.62 -15.53 -38.48
CA ILE A 287 -21.21 -14.33 -39.10
C ILE A 287 -22.58 -14.66 -39.67
N LYS A 288 -22.70 -15.74 -40.43
CA LYS A 288 -23.96 -16.17 -41.02
C LYS A 288 -25.01 -16.54 -39.96
N ALA A 289 -24.62 -17.30 -38.93
CA ALA A 289 -25.54 -17.68 -37.85
C ALA A 289 -26.06 -16.44 -37.09
N LEU A 290 -25.23 -15.41 -36.92
CA LEU A 290 -25.62 -14.14 -36.32
C LEU A 290 -26.62 -13.36 -37.20
N GLU A 291 -26.45 -13.36 -38.52
CA GLU A 291 -27.45 -12.81 -39.45
C GLU A 291 -28.79 -13.54 -39.33
N THR A 292 -28.76 -14.88 -39.24
CA THR A 292 -29.96 -15.70 -39.01
C THR A 292 -30.63 -15.35 -37.68
N TYR A 293 -29.87 -15.17 -36.59
CA TYR A 293 -30.39 -14.74 -35.28
C TYR A 293 -31.09 -13.39 -35.36
N ASN A 294 -30.44 -12.41 -35.98
CA ASN A 294 -30.97 -11.04 -36.10
C ASN A 294 -32.23 -10.97 -36.98
N ALA A 295 -32.45 -11.94 -37.86
CA ALA A 295 -33.64 -12.07 -38.69
C ALA A 295 -34.81 -12.81 -38.00
N LEU A 296 -34.59 -13.42 -36.82
CA LEU A 296 -35.64 -14.07 -36.05
C LEU A 296 -36.62 -13.05 -35.46
N ASP A 297 -37.86 -13.48 -35.22
CA ASP A 297 -38.81 -12.74 -34.40
C ASP A 297 -38.26 -12.58 -32.97
N VAL A 298 -38.59 -11.46 -32.30
CA VAL A 298 -38.18 -11.17 -30.93
C VAL A 298 -38.57 -12.31 -29.97
N ALA A 299 -39.73 -12.95 -30.19
CA ALA A 299 -40.17 -14.11 -29.41
C ALA A 299 -39.19 -15.29 -29.53
N ALA A 300 -38.71 -15.59 -30.75
CA ALA A 300 -37.73 -16.64 -30.99
C ALA A 300 -36.35 -16.28 -30.42
N GLN A 301 -35.92 -15.02 -30.52
CA GLN A 301 -34.69 -14.55 -29.89
C GLN A 301 -34.72 -14.75 -28.36
N ASN A 302 -35.84 -14.43 -27.73
CA ASN A 302 -36.05 -14.64 -26.29
C ASN A 302 -36.16 -16.13 -25.92
N ALA A 303 -36.72 -16.97 -26.80
CA ALA A 303 -36.74 -18.41 -26.61
C ALA A 303 -35.33 -19.01 -26.52
N VAL A 304 -34.39 -18.60 -27.37
CA VAL A 304 -32.99 -19.06 -27.31
C VAL A 304 -32.39 -18.82 -25.92
N ARG A 305 -32.54 -17.59 -25.39
CA ARG A 305 -31.94 -17.19 -24.11
C ARG A 305 -32.46 -18.02 -22.92
N GLY A 306 -33.69 -18.55 -23.03
CA GLY A 306 -34.33 -19.39 -22.02
C GLY A 306 -34.08 -20.90 -22.14
N LEU A 307 -33.62 -21.40 -23.30
CA LEU A 307 -33.44 -22.84 -23.53
C LEU A 307 -32.27 -23.41 -22.73
N ARG A 308 -32.58 -24.38 -21.86
CA ARG A 308 -31.63 -25.09 -20.98
C ARG A 308 -31.30 -26.50 -21.45
N CYS A 309 -31.60 -26.81 -22.70
CA CYS A 309 -31.15 -28.05 -23.34
C CYS A 309 -29.74 -27.86 -23.91
N TYR A 310 -28.94 -28.93 -23.85
CA TYR A 310 -27.71 -29.00 -24.63
C TYR A 310 -28.05 -28.99 -26.13
N ALA A 311 -27.25 -28.25 -26.89
CA ALA A 311 -27.49 -28.01 -28.31
C ALA A 311 -26.23 -28.21 -29.16
N CYS A 312 -25.06 -28.23 -28.52
CA CYS A 312 -23.78 -28.42 -29.19
C CYS A 312 -22.83 -29.17 -28.29
N THR A 313 -22.19 -30.20 -28.85
CA THR A 313 -21.10 -30.94 -28.24
C THR A 313 -19.90 -30.90 -29.17
N TYR A 314 -18.70 -30.77 -28.61
CA TYR A 314 -17.44 -30.77 -29.38
C TYR A 314 -16.29 -31.42 -28.61
N ALA A 315 -15.26 -31.82 -29.35
CA ALA A 315 -14.14 -32.62 -28.85
C ALA A 315 -13.10 -31.75 -28.13
N GLU A 316 -13.35 -31.43 -26.86
CA GLU A 316 -12.41 -30.75 -25.96
C GLU A 316 -12.37 -31.50 -24.62
N TYR A 317 -11.17 -31.80 -24.12
CA TYR A 317 -10.96 -32.67 -22.96
C TYR A 317 -9.92 -32.07 -22.02
N THR A 318 -10.21 -32.05 -20.72
CA THR A 318 -9.40 -31.38 -19.69
C THR A 318 -8.08 -32.07 -19.37
N THR A 319 -7.98 -33.38 -19.60
CA THR A 319 -6.79 -34.18 -19.32
C THR A 319 -6.69 -35.32 -20.32
N GLU A 320 -5.51 -35.96 -20.41
CA GLU A 320 -5.29 -37.16 -21.23
C GLU A 320 -6.21 -38.32 -20.88
N THR A 321 -6.75 -38.38 -19.65
CA THR A 321 -7.67 -39.43 -19.18
C THR A 321 -9.14 -39.02 -19.21
N SER A 322 -9.46 -37.76 -19.50
CA SER A 322 -10.84 -37.27 -19.55
C SER A 322 -11.58 -37.83 -20.77
N THR A 323 -12.75 -38.43 -20.55
CA THR A 323 -13.55 -39.07 -21.60
C THR A 323 -14.83 -38.31 -21.94
N SER A 324 -15.16 -37.25 -21.18
CA SER A 324 -16.37 -36.47 -21.38
C SER A 324 -16.08 -35.26 -22.26
N PRO A 325 -16.81 -35.09 -23.39
CA PRO A 325 -16.65 -33.91 -24.23
C PRO A 325 -17.25 -32.67 -23.56
N LYS A 326 -16.94 -31.48 -24.09
CA LYS A 326 -17.59 -30.25 -23.69
C LYS A 326 -18.98 -30.13 -24.31
N HIS A 327 -19.90 -29.60 -23.52
CA HIS A 327 -21.29 -29.37 -23.89
C HIS A 327 -21.66 -27.91 -23.73
N LEU A 328 -22.47 -27.41 -24.65
CA LEU A 328 -23.03 -26.06 -24.60
C LEU A 328 -24.55 -26.13 -24.61
N TYR A 329 -25.15 -25.33 -23.75
CA TYR A 329 -26.57 -25.06 -23.76
C TYR A 329 -26.94 -24.19 -24.95
N ALA A 330 -28.14 -24.37 -25.48
CA ALA A 330 -28.67 -23.54 -26.57
C ALA A 330 -28.56 -22.03 -26.27
N ARG A 331 -28.81 -21.63 -25.02
CA ARG A 331 -28.72 -20.23 -24.57
C ARG A 331 -27.32 -19.61 -24.67
N GLU A 332 -26.26 -20.43 -24.68
CA GLU A 332 -24.86 -19.96 -24.73
C GLU A 332 -24.40 -19.70 -26.16
N LEU A 333 -25.07 -20.32 -27.15
CA LEU A 333 -24.66 -20.27 -28.55
C LEU A 333 -24.65 -18.85 -29.11
N THR A 334 -25.64 -18.01 -28.79
CA THR A 334 -25.73 -16.65 -29.35
C THR A 334 -24.56 -15.78 -28.94
N ALA A 335 -24.16 -15.81 -27.66
CA ALA A 335 -23.03 -15.02 -27.18
C ALA A 335 -21.73 -15.48 -27.87
N LEU A 336 -21.48 -16.80 -27.92
CA LEU A 336 -20.30 -17.36 -28.56
C LEU A 336 -20.23 -17.07 -30.06
N VAL A 337 -21.35 -17.21 -30.77
CA VAL A 337 -21.43 -16.91 -32.21
C VAL A 337 -21.18 -15.42 -32.46
N SER A 338 -21.73 -14.54 -31.62
CA SER A 338 -21.49 -13.10 -31.69
C SER A 338 -20.00 -12.76 -31.47
N ASP A 339 -19.36 -13.39 -30.49
CA ASP A 339 -17.95 -13.20 -30.22
C ASP A 339 -17.07 -13.74 -31.36
N TYR A 340 -17.31 -14.98 -31.79
CA TYR A 340 -16.53 -15.61 -32.86
C TYR A 340 -16.68 -14.88 -34.19
N ALA A 341 -17.83 -14.26 -34.47
CA ALA A 341 -18.00 -13.42 -35.65
C ALA A 341 -17.01 -12.24 -35.71
N LYS A 342 -16.44 -11.84 -34.56
CA LYS A 342 -15.41 -10.79 -34.42
C LYS A 342 -13.97 -11.33 -34.39
N TYR A 343 -13.76 -12.62 -34.70
CA TYR A 343 -12.40 -13.20 -34.64
C TYR A 343 -11.38 -12.50 -35.55
N ALA A 344 -11.83 -11.86 -36.63
CA ALA A 344 -10.96 -11.04 -37.48
C ALA A 344 -10.26 -9.89 -36.71
N ASP A 345 -10.87 -9.41 -35.63
CA ASP A 345 -10.33 -8.34 -34.79
C ASP A 345 -9.10 -8.78 -34.01
N ILE A 346 -8.95 -10.09 -33.72
CA ILE A 346 -7.74 -10.65 -33.10
C ILE A 346 -6.54 -10.44 -34.01
N ALA A 347 -6.61 -10.87 -35.28
CA ALA A 347 -5.50 -10.68 -36.22
C ALA A 347 -5.19 -9.19 -36.49
N ALA A 348 -6.21 -8.32 -36.46
CA ALA A 348 -6.03 -6.89 -36.57
C ALA A 348 -5.31 -6.30 -35.34
N PHE A 349 -5.68 -6.74 -34.14
CA PHE A 349 -5.00 -6.37 -32.89
C PHE A 349 -3.55 -6.87 -32.87
N GLU A 350 -3.30 -8.12 -33.27
CA GLU A 350 -1.94 -8.67 -33.35
C GLU A 350 -1.06 -7.88 -34.32
N THR A 351 -1.61 -7.51 -35.49
CA THR A 351 -0.89 -6.67 -36.46
C THR A 351 -0.56 -5.31 -35.87
N TYR A 352 -1.51 -4.71 -35.14
CA TYR A 352 -1.32 -3.43 -34.47
C TYR A 352 -0.25 -3.52 -33.37
N ILE A 353 -0.37 -4.49 -32.45
CA ILE A 353 0.55 -4.63 -31.32
C ILE A 353 1.96 -4.96 -31.80
N GLN A 354 2.09 -5.81 -32.82
CA GLN A 354 3.37 -6.17 -33.41
C GLN A 354 4.09 -4.96 -34.01
N ALA A 355 3.36 -3.97 -34.54
CA ALA A 355 3.92 -2.77 -35.15
C ALA A 355 4.42 -1.71 -34.13
N ILE A 356 4.16 -1.88 -32.84
CA ILE A 356 4.64 -0.96 -31.79
C ILE A 356 6.09 -1.30 -31.45
N ASP A 357 7.02 -0.37 -31.67
CA ASP A 357 8.42 -0.56 -31.25
C ASP A 357 8.69 0.14 -29.91
N GLU A 358 9.68 -0.36 -29.17
CA GLU A 358 10.22 0.32 -27.98
C GLU A 358 10.98 1.62 -28.36
N PRO A 359 11.04 2.63 -27.47
CA PRO A 359 10.45 2.66 -26.13
C PRO A 359 8.93 2.91 -26.15
N TYR A 360 8.22 2.30 -25.21
CA TYR A 360 6.79 2.54 -25.02
C TYR A 360 6.52 3.96 -24.50
N THR A 361 5.29 4.43 -24.69
CA THR A 361 4.81 5.73 -24.16
C THR A 361 3.42 5.56 -23.57
N TYR A 362 3.00 6.47 -22.70
CA TYR A 362 1.68 6.39 -22.08
C TYR A 362 0.54 6.44 -23.11
N ALA A 363 0.69 7.24 -24.16
CA ALA A 363 -0.30 7.30 -25.26
C ALA A 363 -0.40 5.96 -26.02
N ILE A 364 0.73 5.25 -26.19
CA ILE A 364 0.74 3.91 -26.78
C ILE A 364 0.00 2.92 -25.87
N TYR A 365 0.23 3.01 -24.55
CA TYR A 365 -0.50 2.21 -23.57
C TYR A 365 -2.01 2.44 -23.65
N GLU A 366 -2.48 3.69 -23.58
CA GLU A 366 -3.91 4.01 -23.62
C GLU A 366 -4.56 3.47 -24.91
N GLU A 367 -3.94 3.67 -26.06
CA GLU A 367 -4.48 3.18 -27.33
C GLU A 367 -4.46 1.64 -27.42
N ALA A 368 -3.36 1.00 -27.00
CA ALA A 368 -3.22 -0.45 -27.02
C ALA A 368 -4.22 -1.13 -26.08
N ARG A 369 -4.40 -0.58 -24.87
CA ARG A 369 -5.35 -1.11 -23.89
C ARG A 369 -6.79 -0.94 -24.36
N ALA A 370 -7.16 0.23 -24.90
CA ALA A 370 -8.50 0.44 -25.46
C ALA A 370 -8.84 -0.55 -26.59
N LYS A 371 -7.86 -0.91 -27.43
CA LYS A 371 -8.05 -1.93 -28.48
C LYS A 371 -8.13 -3.34 -27.91
N TYR A 372 -7.34 -3.66 -26.90
CA TYR A 372 -7.38 -4.95 -26.21
C TYR A 372 -8.72 -5.17 -25.50
N ASP A 373 -9.18 -4.19 -24.72
CA ASP A 373 -10.46 -4.24 -23.98
C ASP A 373 -11.69 -4.28 -24.91
N ALA A 374 -11.54 -3.86 -26.17
CA ALA A 374 -12.59 -3.99 -27.18
C ALA A 374 -12.75 -5.43 -27.72
N LEU A 375 -11.76 -6.30 -27.49
CA LEU A 375 -11.82 -7.70 -27.90
C LEU A 375 -12.79 -8.50 -27.01
N PRO A 376 -13.55 -9.46 -27.56
CA PRO A 376 -14.41 -10.32 -26.74
C PRO A 376 -13.60 -11.19 -25.78
N GLN A 377 -14.02 -11.28 -24.51
CA GLN A 377 -13.36 -12.09 -23.48
C GLN A 377 -13.14 -13.55 -23.90
N SER A 378 -14.11 -14.13 -24.63
CA SER A 378 -14.02 -15.51 -25.11
C SER A 378 -12.95 -15.75 -26.18
N LEU A 379 -12.38 -14.67 -26.73
CA LEU A 379 -11.34 -14.69 -27.77
C LEU A 379 -9.97 -14.24 -27.26
N LEU A 380 -9.83 -13.70 -26.04
CA LEU A 380 -8.53 -13.25 -25.53
C LEU A 380 -7.50 -14.40 -25.48
N GLY A 381 -7.95 -15.61 -25.13
CA GLY A 381 -7.10 -16.82 -25.16
C GLY A 381 -6.69 -17.29 -26.56
N GLU A 382 -7.12 -16.61 -27.63
CA GLU A 382 -6.72 -16.87 -29.01
C GLU A 382 -5.57 -15.98 -29.50
N LEU A 383 -5.14 -15.00 -28.68
CA LEU A 383 -3.94 -14.21 -28.97
C LEU A 383 -2.70 -15.10 -28.99
N SER A 384 -1.78 -14.83 -29.91
CA SER A 384 -0.45 -15.40 -29.89
C SER A 384 0.29 -15.03 -28.60
N ALA A 385 1.17 -15.93 -28.14
CA ALA A 385 2.01 -15.69 -26.97
C ALA A 385 2.85 -14.40 -27.11
N GLU A 386 3.26 -14.06 -28.34
CA GLU A 386 3.99 -12.82 -28.64
C GLU A 386 3.11 -11.58 -28.46
N ALA A 387 1.87 -11.60 -28.96
CA ALA A 387 0.93 -10.49 -28.80
C ALA A 387 0.52 -10.31 -27.34
N ALA A 388 0.24 -11.40 -26.62
CA ALA A 388 -0.08 -11.41 -25.20
C ALA A 388 1.08 -10.82 -24.37
N ALA A 389 2.30 -11.34 -24.52
CA ALA A 389 3.46 -10.81 -23.82
C ALA A 389 3.74 -9.33 -24.14
N LYS A 390 3.44 -8.89 -25.38
CA LYS A 390 3.65 -7.50 -25.78
C LYS A 390 2.61 -6.54 -25.20
N ILE A 391 1.32 -6.93 -25.15
CA ILE A 391 0.32 -6.11 -24.48
C ILE A 391 0.56 -6.08 -22.95
N ASP A 392 1.05 -7.18 -22.36
CA ASP A 392 1.44 -7.21 -20.95
C ASP A 392 2.61 -6.26 -20.69
N ALA A 393 3.65 -6.26 -21.54
CA ALA A 393 4.77 -5.33 -21.41
C ALA A 393 4.37 -3.85 -21.57
N ILE A 394 3.44 -3.56 -22.50
CA ILE A 394 2.90 -2.21 -22.67
C ILE A 394 2.03 -1.80 -21.47
N THR A 395 1.25 -2.74 -20.93
CA THR A 395 0.43 -2.53 -19.73
C THR A 395 1.30 -2.30 -18.51
N TYR A 396 2.35 -3.11 -18.33
CA TYR A 396 3.37 -2.93 -17.30
C TYR A 396 3.98 -1.54 -17.37
N TYR A 397 4.43 -1.11 -18.57
CA TYR A 397 4.94 0.24 -18.77
C TYR A 397 3.90 1.30 -18.38
N GLY A 398 2.65 1.14 -18.82
CA GLY A 398 1.55 2.03 -18.47
C GLY A 398 1.38 2.17 -16.96
N LEU A 399 1.32 1.06 -16.22
CA LEU A 399 1.11 1.04 -14.77
C LEU A 399 2.32 1.57 -13.98
N THR A 400 3.54 1.31 -14.45
CA THR A 400 4.80 1.75 -13.80
C THR A 400 5.24 3.16 -14.18
N HIS A 401 4.64 3.76 -15.23
CA HIS A 401 5.02 5.09 -15.71
C HIS A 401 3.81 6.04 -15.80
N ALA A 402 2.63 5.61 -15.34
CA ALA A 402 1.48 6.47 -15.06
C ALA A 402 1.73 7.31 -13.81
N GLN A 403 2.78 8.14 -13.80
CA GLN A 403 3.02 9.01 -12.68
C GLN A 403 1.81 9.93 -12.49
N SER A 404 1.28 9.97 -11.26
CA SER A 404 0.17 10.83 -10.91
C SER A 404 0.48 12.29 -11.28
N THR A 405 -0.27 12.88 -12.20
CA THR A 405 -0.07 14.30 -12.58
C THR A 405 -0.51 15.28 -11.48
N GLU A 406 -1.04 14.76 -10.36
CA GLU A 406 -1.49 15.59 -9.26
C GLU A 406 -0.31 16.33 -8.63
N THR A 407 -0.50 17.64 -8.49
CA THR A 407 0.44 18.48 -7.73
C THR A 407 -0.11 18.59 -6.32
N PRO A 408 0.65 18.21 -5.28
CA PRO A 408 0.17 18.27 -3.91
C PRO A 408 -0.30 19.68 -3.54
N GLU A 409 -1.39 19.77 -2.78
CA GLU A 409 -1.86 21.06 -2.27
C GLU A 409 -0.83 21.64 -1.30
N PHE A 410 -0.50 22.93 -1.47
CA PHE A 410 0.44 23.63 -0.60
C PHE A 410 -0.21 23.90 0.76
N PRO A 411 0.23 23.26 1.86
CA PRO A 411 -0.18 23.71 3.19
C PRO A 411 0.36 25.13 3.42
N ALA A 412 -0.30 25.89 4.28
CA ALA A 412 0.16 27.23 4.63
C ALA A 412 1.56 27.19 5.26
N PHE A 413 2.58 27.55 4.50
CA PHE A 413 3.97 27.60 4.96
C PHE A 413 4.28 28.94 5.63
N THR A 414 4.83 28.89 6.84
CA THR A 414 5.29 30.08 7.57
C THR A 414 6.80 30.00 7.72
N ARG A 415 7.52 30.87 7.03
CA ARG A 415 8.98 30.98 7.16
C ARG A 415 9.34 31.50 8.56
N THR A 416 10.35 30.90 9.16
CA THR A 416 10.89 31.32 10.46
C THR A 416 11.62 32.65 10.30
N ALA A 417 11.24 33.63 11.11
CA ALA A 417 11.90 34.93 11.11
C ALA A 417 13.18 34.88 11.95
N VAL A 418 14.30 34.52 11.33
CA VAL A 418 15.60 34.44 12.02
C VAL A 418 16.24 35.82 12.15
N THR A 419 16.60 36.18 13.38
CA THR A 419 17.38 37.41 13.65
C THR A 419 18.85 37.06 13.81
N TYR A 420 19.73 37.79 13.11
CA TYR A 420 21.18 37.57 13.15
C TYR A 420 21.89 38.49 14.16
N PRO A 421 22.83 37.98 14.96
CA PRO A 421 23.57 38.79 15.91
C PRO A 421 24.59 39.72 15.23
N SER A 422 24.85 40.86 15.87
CA SER A 422 25.87 41.82 15.41
C SER A 422 27.26 41.17 15.43
N GLY A 423 27.86 41.00 14.25
CA GLY A 423 29.16 40.33 14.08
C GLY A 423 29.10 39.06 13.22
N ALA A 424 27.92 38.43 13.14
CA ALA A 424 27.63 37.25 12.32
C ALA A 424 26.36 37.51 11.49
N SER A 425 26.48 38.39 10.49
CA SER A 425 25.43 38.62 9.50
C SER A 425 25.16 37.35 8.67
N TYR A 426 23.99 37.28 8.03
CA TYR A 426 23.61 36.21 7.10
C TYR A 426 24.78 35.77 6.20
N ASP A 427 25.32 36.69 5.39
CA ASP A 427 26.44 36.40 4.47
C ASP A 427 27.67 35.79 5.16
N LYS A 428 27.98 36.25 6.38
CA LYS A 428 29.12 35.74 7.15
C LYS A 428 28.83 34.33 7.64
N VAL A 429 27.65 34.09 8.21
CA VAL A 429 27.21 32.76 8.64
C VAL A 429 27.27 31.78 7.47
N THR A 430 26.65 32.12 6.33
CA THR A 430 26.65 31.30 5.11
C THR A 430 28.08 30.97 4.65
N SER A 431 28.98 31.95 4.63
CA SER A 431 30.37 31.73 4.22
C SER A 431 31.21 30.91 5.21
N SER A 432 30.79 30.84 6.48
CA SER A 432 31.49 30.11 7.54
C SER A 432 31.02 28.65 7.68
N ILE A 433 29.78 28.32 7.32
CA ILE A 433 29.22 26.96 7.45
C ILE A 433 30.10 25.88 6.80
N PRO A 434 30.58 26.01 5.55
CA PRO A 434 31.47 25.00 4.96
C PRO A 434 32.78 24.82 5.74
N LYS A 435 33.30 25.90 6.32
CA LYS A 435 34.53 25.89 7.14
C LYS A 435 34.29 25.19 8.49
N MET A 436 33.06 25.24 9.00
CA MET A 436 32.67 24.54 10.23
C MET A 436 32.70 23.02 10.07
N ASN A 437 32.52 22.47 8.86
CA ASN A 437 32.76 21.04 8.62
C ASN A 437 34.20 20.67 8.98
N THR A 438 35.18 21.44 8.49
CA THR A 438 36.60 21.23 8.80
C THR A 438 36.87 21.34 10.29
N LEU A 439 36.28 22.33 10.95
CA LEU A 439 36.40 22.49 12.41
C LEU A 439 35.88 21.25 13.16
N VAL A 440 34.70 20.74 12.81
CA VAL A 440 34.14 19.53 13.41
C VAL A 440 35.07 18.33 13.19
N GLN A 441 35.59 18.13 11.97
CA GLN A 441 36.51 17.04 11.66
C GLN A 441 37.81 17.10 12.46
N GLN A 442 38.39 18.31 12.58
CA GLN A 442 39.60 18.54 13.37
C GLN A 442 39.34 18.23 14.85
N ILE A 443 38.19 18.64 15.39
CA ILE A 443 37.85 18.34 16.79
C ILE A 443 37.64 16.83 16.99
N VAL A 444 36.96 16.14 16.08
CA VAL A 444 36.81 14.67 16.13
C VAL A 444 38.17 13.98 16.12
N SER A 445 39.08 14.44 15.26
CA SER A 445 40.46 13.94 15.19
C SER A 445 41.23 14.13 16.49
N LEU A 446 41.06 15.29 17.15
CA LEU A 446 41.68 15.57 18.44
C LEU A 446 41.13 14.67 19.57
N ILE A 447 39.84 14.32 19.53
CA ILE A 447 39.17 13.52 20.57
C ILE A 447 39.38 12.01 20.38
N LYS A 448 39.43 11.54 19.13
CA LYS A 448 39.43 10.11 18.78
C LYS A 448 40.74 9.60 18.20
N GLY A 449 41.64 10.47 17.77
CA GLY A 449 42.85 10.09 17.03
C GLY A 449 42.61 9.78 15.55
N GLY A 450 41.42 10.06 15.01
CA GLY A 450 41.02 9.86 13.60
C GLY A 450 39.79 10.70 13.24
N ASP A 451 39.52 10.90 11.96
CA ASP A 451 38.40 11.72 11.48
C ASP A 451 37.02 11.01 11.58
N LEU A 452 35.94 11.74 11.29
CA LEU A 452 34.58 11.20 11.35
C LEU A 452 34.36 10.11 10.30
N GLN A 453 35.00 10.25 9.14
CA GLN A 453 34.93 9.26 8.06
C GLN A 453 35.49 7.92 8.50
N ALA A 454 36.68 7.89 9.11
CA ALA A 454 37.28 6.68 9.66
C ALA A 454 36.43 6.08 10.78
N THR A 455 35.69 6.90 11.53
CA THR A 455 34.77 6.42 12.56
C THR A 455 33.56 5.71 11.95
N ILE A 456 32.93 6.30 10.92
CA ILE A 456 31.77 5.70 10.23
C ILE A 456 32.20 4.46 9.44
N GLN A 457 33.32 4.49 8.73
CA GLN A 457 33.88 3.32 8.05
C GLN A 457 34.24 2.19 9.04
N GLY A 458 34.67 2.56 10.26
CA GLY A 458 34.88 1.62 11.35
C GLY A 458 33.61 0.91 11.86
N LEU A 459 32.42 1.32 11.42
CA LEU A 459 31.15 0.61 11.66
C LEU A 459 30.89 -0.49 10.64
N TYR A 460 31.47 -0.41 9.44
CA TYR A 460 31.23 -1.37 8.36
C TYR A 460 32.19 -2.56 8.48
N THR A 461 32.09 -3.27 9.61
CA THR A 461 33.01 -4.37 9.95
C THR A 461 32.25 -5.63 10.33
N ASN A 462 32.90 -6.78 10.16
CA ASN A 462 32.37 -8.07 10.59
C ASN A 462 32.13 -8.11 12.11
N ALA A 463 32.95 -7.42 12.90
CA ALA A 463 32.72 -7.22 14.33
C ALA A 463 31.44 -6.43 14.62
N SER A 464 31.14 -5.41 13.83
CA SER A 464 29.89 -4.66 13.97
C SER A 464 28.67 -5.51 13.59
N VAL A 465 28.80 -6.44 12.63
CA VAL A 465 27.76 -7.45 12.35
C VAL A 465 27.52 -8.32 13.58
N SER A 466 28.59 -8.77 14.25
CA SER A 466 28.48 -9.49 15.53
C SER A 466 27.73 -8.67 16.58
N ALA A 467 28.03 -7.38 16.72
CA ALA A 467 27.34 -6.52 17.68
C ALA A 467 25.85 -6.33 17.35
N VAL A 468 25.50 -6.15 16.07
CA VAL A 468 24.11 -6.02 15.61
C VAL A 468 23.35 -7.33 15.81
N ALA A 469 23.95 -8.46 15.45
CA ALA A 469 23.44 -9.79 15.72
C ALA A 469 23.04 -9.97 17.19
N GLN A 470 23.95 -9.63 18.09
CA GLN A 470 23.76 -9.70 19.54
C GLN A 470 22.66 -8.74 20.03
N ALA A 471 22.51 -7.57 19.40
CA ALA A 471 21.47 -6.60 19.75
C ALA A 471 20.07 -6.97 19.22
N ILE A 472 19.99 -7.65 18.07
CA ILE A 472 18.73 -8.08 17.45
C ILE A 472 18.11 -9.25 18.22
N GLY A 473 18.93 -10.14 18.80
CA GLY A 473 18.45 -11.31 19.55
C GLY A 473 17.38 -10.98 20.62
N PRO A 474 17.62 -10.02 21.54
CA PRO A 474 16.64 -9.60 22.53
C PRO A 474 15.35 -9.02 21.93
N LEU A 475 15.49 -8.22 20.86
CA LEU A 475 14.35 -7.65 20.14
C LEU A 475 13.48 -8.77 19.52
N LEU A 476 14.12 -9.73 18.85
CA LEU A 476 13.45 -10.90 18.28
C LEU A 476 12.75 -11.76 19.33
N ASN A 477 13.38 -11.96 20.50
CA ASN A 477 12.76 -12.67 21.62
C ASN A 477 11.53 -11.90 22.15
N SER A 478 11.60 -10.57 22.26
CA SER A 478 10.48 -9.73 22.69
C SER A 478 9.27 -9.77 21.73
N LEU A 479 9.52 -10.03 20.44
CA LEU A 479 8.48 -10.23 19.42
C LEU A 479 7.88 -11.64 19.42
N GLY A 480 8.29 -12.51 20.36
CA GLY A 480 7.69 -13.83 20.57
C GLY A 480 8.40 -14.97 19.83
N ILE A 481 9.61 -14.79 19.28
CA ILE A 481 10.37 -15.87 18.60
C ILE A 481 10.79 -16.98 19.59
N GLY A 482 10.87 -16.67 20.89
CA GLY A 482 11.51 -17.54 21.89
C GLY A 482 13.03 -17.45 21.81
N THR A 483 13.73 -18.44 22.38
CA THR A 483 15.20 -18.49 22.40
C THR A 483 15.77 -18.53 20.97
N VAL A 484 16.47 -17.46 20.58
CA VAL A 484 17.14 -17.35 19.26
C VAL A 484 18.59 -17.84 19.39
N ASN A 485 18.98 -18.80 18.55
CA ASN A 485 20.30 -19.44 18.60
C ASN A 485 21.04 -19.32 17.25
N PRO A 486 22.39 -19.42 17.23
CA PRO A 486 23.16 -19.33 16.00
C PRO A 486 22.77 -20.39 14.96
N SER A 487 22.23 -21.53 15.41
CA SER A 487 21.75 -22.60 14.53
C SER A 487 20.59 -22.18 13.62
N HIS A 488 19.77 -21.21 14.04
CA HIS A 488 18.67 -20.71 13.23
C HIS A 488 19.18 -20.01 11.97
N LEU A 489 20.22 -19.16 12.11
CA LEU A 489 20.83 -18.49 10.97
C LEU A 489 21.66 -19.47 10.12
N LEU A 490 22.39 -20.39 10.77
CA LEU A 490 23.18 -21.43 10.09
C LEU A 490 22.33 -22.28 9.13
N ASN A 491 21.17 -22.75 9.58
CA ASN A 491 20.29 -23.60 8.79
C ASN A 491 19.72 -22.92 7.53
N ARG A 492 19.83 -21.59 7.45
CA ARG A 492 19.33 -20.77 6.35
C ARG A 492 20.44 -20.33 5.41
N MET A 493 21.65 -20.20 5.94
CA MET A 493 22.82 -19.86 5.15
C MET A 493 23.52 -21.07 4.54
N ALA A 494 23.27 -22.28 5.04
CA ALA A 494 24.04 -23.46 4.65
C ALA A 494 23.23 -24.76 4.61
N THR A 495 23.64 -25.66 3.74
CA THR A 495 23.15 -27.04 3.70
C THR A 495 24.06 -27.96 4.49
N ALA A 496 23.49 -28.79 5.36
CA ALA A 496 24.23 -29.81 6.10
C ALA A 496 24.52 -31.02 5.19
N ASN A 497 25.78 -31.40 5.09
CA ASN A 497 26.24 -32.58 4.35
C ASN A 497 26.16 -33.84 5.23
N GLU A 498 26.15 -35.02 4.60
CA GLU A 498 26.10 -36.32 5.29
C GLU A 498 27.30 -36.56 6.23
N ASP A 499 28.41 -35.86 6.02
CA ASP A 499 29.63 -35.94 6.83
C ASP A 499 29.65 -34.95 8.02
N GLY A 500 28.59 -34.16 8.21
CA GLY A 500 28.46 -33.18 9.28
C GLY A 500 29.14 -31.83 9.00
N THR A 501 29.61 -31.60 7.77
CA THR A 501 30.07 -30.28 7.29
C THR A 501 28.90 -29.44 6.78
N TYR A 502 29.06 -28.11 6.79
CA TYR A 502 28.05 -27.18 6.27
C TYR A 502 28.63 -26.46 5.05
N THR A 503 27.90 -26.49 3.94
CA THR A 503 28.26 -25.76 2.72
C THR A 503 27.37 -24.54 2.61
N ALA A 504 27.96 -23.35 2.52
CA ALA A 504 27.23 -22.12 2.35
C ALA A 504 26.44 -22.13 1.02
N ILE A 505 25.20 -21.63 1.06
CA ILE A 505 24.37 -21.41 -0.13
C ILE A 505 25.05 -20.35 -1.02
N ASN A 506 25.55 -19.27 -0.39
CA ASN A 506 26.40 -18.27 -1.02
C ASN A 506 27.87 -18.57 -0.70
N PRO A 507 28.70 -18.97 -1.69
CA PRO A 507 30.09 -19.40 -1.43
C PRO A 507 30.96 -18.35 -0.75
N GLU A 508 30.66 -17.07 -0.97
CA GLU A 508 31.35 -15.93 -0.35
C GLU A 508 31.13 -15.83 1.18
N TRP A 509 30.10 -16.48 1.72
CA TRP A 509 29.77 -16.46 3.16
C TRP A 509 30.24 -17.71 3.91
N GLN A 510 31.13 -18.52 3.33
CA GLN A 510 31.59 -19.74 3.97
C GLN A 510 32.29 -19.46 5.32
N GLY A 511 33.03 -18.35 5.44
CA GLY A 511 33.64 -17.97 6.72
C GLY A 511 32.61 -17.71 7.82
N ALA A 512 31.53 -16.97 7.49
CA ALA A 512 30.41 -16.75 8.40
C ALA A 512 29.70 -18.06 8.79
N VAL A 513 29.50 -18.98 7.84
CA VAL A 513 28.95 -20.32 8.10
C VAL A 513 29.82 -21.12 9.05
N ASP A 514 31.14 -21.07 8.88
CA ASP A 514 32.10 -21.76 9.76
C ASP A 514 32.09 -21.16 11.18
N ALA A 515 32.01 -19.83 11.29
CA ALA A 515 31.88 -19.13 12.57
C ALA A 515 30.57 -19.47 13.30
N LEU A 516 29.45 -19.50 12.58
CA LEU A 516 28.15 -19.92 13.09
C LEU A 516 28.17 -21.36 13.59
N LYS A 517 28.75 -22.28 12.79
CA LYS A 517 28.92 -23.68 13.20
C LYS A 517 29.74 -23.79 14.49
N GLN A 518 30.84 -23.04 14.60
CA GLN A 518 31.68 -23.05 15.79
C GLN A 518 30.89 -22.62 17.04
N ALA A 519 30.07 -21.58 16.92
CA ALA A 519 29.20 -21.12 18.01
C ALA A 519 28.14 -22.17 18.37
N VAL A 520 27.53 -22.83 17.38
CA VAL A 520 26.58 -23.95 17.60
C VAL A 520 27.24 -25.11 18.33
N ASP A 521 28.43 -25.53 17.91
CA ASP A 521 29.17 -26.64 18.53
C ASP A 521 29.63 -26.28 19.97
N ALA A 522 29.84 -24.99 20.27
CA ALA A 522 30.14 -24.48 21.59
C ALA A 522 28.90 -24.38 22.53
N GLY A 523 27.69 -24.55 21.97
CA GLY A 523 26.43 -24.38 22.70
C GLY A 523 26.08 -22.92 22.98
N ASP A 524 26.58 -21.99 22.17
CA ASP A 524 26.33 -20.57 22.32
C ASP A 524 24.87 -20.22 21.95
N VAL A 525 24.30 -19.25 22.67
CA VAL A 525 22.94 -18.74 22.48
C VAL A 525 23.01 -17.22 22.35
N TRP A 526 22.13 -16.65 21.52
CA TRP A 526 22.14 -15.19 21.32
C TRP A 526 21.41 -14.49 22.46
N VAL A 527 20.44 -15.18 23.07
CA VAL A 527 19.69 -14.77 24.27
C VAL A 527 19.31 -16.01 25.07
N ASP A 528 19.48 -16.01 26.40
CA ASP A 528 18.92 -16.99 27.34
C ASP A 528 17.54 -16.51 27.84
N ASP A 529 16.60 -17.44 28.04
CA ASP A 529 15.26 -17.21 28.59
C ASP A 529 15.25 -16.71 30.06
N ASN A 530 16.42 -16.61 30.70
CA ASN A 530 16.59 -16.04 32.03
C ASN A 530 16.85 -14.51 32.02
N PRO A 531 15.90 -13.66 32.46
CA PRO A 531 16.04 -12.19 32.46
C PRO A 531 17.10 -11.65 33.44
N ASN A 532 17.81 -12.51 34.19
CA ASN A 532 18.86 -12.13 35.14
C ASN A 532 20.28 -12.56 34.71
N ASP A 533 20.43 -13.30 33.61
CA ASP A 533 21.74 -13.66 33.06
C ASP A 533 22.07 -12.73 31.88
N ASN A 534 22.87 -11.70 32.16
CA ASN A 534 23.45 -10.80 31.15
C ASN A 534 24.58 -11.48 30.37
N ILE A 535 24.35 -12.65 29.77
CA ILE A 535 25.36 -13.31 28.91
C ILE A 535 24.82 -13.43 27.48
N VAL A 536 25.38 -12.63 26.58
CA VAL A 536 25.43 -12.95 25.15
C VAL A 536 26.80 -13.55 24.86
N LYS A 537 26.88 -14.86 24.61
CA LYS A 537 28.02 -15.44 23.90
C LYS A 537 27.68 -15.38 22.41
N GLY A 538 28.06 -14.27 21.78
CA GLY A 538 27.77 -14.03 20.38
C GLY A 538 28.72 -14.76 19.43
N VAL A 539 28.33 -14.84 18.16
CA VAL A 539 29.22 -15.26 17.08
C VAL A 539 30.20 -14.12 16.83
N ASN A 540 31.51 -14.39 16.92
CA ASN A 540 32.54 -13.41 16.61
C ASN A 540 32.99 -13.61 15.16
N TYR A 541 32.49 -12.77 14.26
CA TYR A 541 32.89 -12.76 12.86
C TYR A 541 34.21 -11.99 12.71
N LYS A 542 35.10 -12.53 11.90
CA LYS A 542 36.40 -11.94 11.54
C LYS A 542 36.31 -11.26 10.19
N ASP A 543 37.26 -10.36 9.93
CA ASP A 543 37.45 -9.78 8.60
C ASP A 543 37.54 -10.88 7.53
N GLY A 544 36.71 -10.77 6.50
CA GLY A 544 36.57 -11.75 5.42
C GLY A 544 35.58 -12.89 5.68
N ASP A 545 34.91 -12.97 6.83
CA ASP A 545 33.91 -14.02 7.09
C ASP A 545 32.62 -13.80 6.28
N TRP A 546 32.11 -12.57 6.27
CA TRP A 546 31.00 -12.14 5.41
C TRP A 546 31.45 -11.31 4.21
N PHE A 547 32.34 -10.35 4.48
CA PHE A 547 32.87 -9.35 3.54
C PHE A 547 34.21 -8.82 4.08
N LEU A 548 34.92 -8.00 3.30
CA LEU A 548 36.14 -7.31 3.77
C LEU A 548 35.76 -6.04 4.55
N ASP A 549 36.29 -5.88 5.76
CA ASP A 549 36.02 -4.72 6.61
C ASP A 549 36.23 -3.39 5.84
N GLY A 550 35.25 -2.51 5.93
CA GLY A 550 35.13 -1.28 5.13
C GLY A 550 34.17 -1.40 3.93
N ASP A 551 33.67 -2.59 3.61
CA ASP A 551 32.65 -2.81 2.57
C ASP A 551 31.23 -2.55 3.10
N LYS A 552 30.68 -1.37 2.78
CA LYS A 552 29.33 -0.92 3.15
C LYS A 552 28.23 -1.83 2.59
N GLU A 553 28.30 -2.20 1.31
CA GLU A 553 27.28 -3.05 0.66
C GLU A 553 27.33 -4.47 1.23
N GLY A 554 28.55 -4.98 1.47
CA GLY A 554 28.78 -6.22 2.21
C GLY A 554 28.16 -6.20 3.61
N PHE A 555 28.34 -5.09 4.35
CA PHE A 555 27.73 -4.89 5.67
C PHE A 555 26.19 -4.88 5.61
N SER A 556 25.58 -4.10 4.71
CA SER A 556 24.13 -4.07 4.52
C SER A 556 23.55 -5.45 4.23
N ARG A 557 24.16 -6.21 3.31
CA ARG A 557 23.73 -7.57 2.97
C ARG A 557 23.86 -8.52 4.16
N ALA A 558 24.93 -8.42 4.94
CA ALA A 558 25.11 -9.23 6.14
C ALA A 558 24.02 -8.93 7.18
N ILE A 559 23.72 -7.65 7.46
CA ILE A 559 22.62 -7.27 8.37
C ILE A 559 21.26 -7.74 7.85
N ALA A 560 20.99 -7.56 6.55
CA ALA A 560 19.75 -8.03 5.93
C ALA A 560 19.59 -9.55 6.03
N GLN A 561 20.69 -10.32 5.90
CA GLN A 561 20.68 -11.77 6.10
C GLN A 561 20.33 -12.15 7.55
N HIS A 562 20.70 -11.35 8.54
CA HIS A 562 20.28 -11.57 9.93
C HIS A 562 18.79 -11.31 10.15
N LEU A 563 18.20 -10.34 9.43
CA LEU A 563 16.76 -10.07 9.49
C LEU A 563 15.91 -11.22 8.95
N THR A 564 16.49 -12.14 8.17
CA THR A 564 15.81 -13.36 7.74
C THR A 564 15.24 -14.09 8.95
N LEU A 565 15.92 -14.11 10.10
CA LEU A 565 15.52 -14.76 11.36
C LEU A 565 14.09 -14.43 11.82
N LEU A 566 13.50 -13.33 11.37
CA LEU A 566 12.09 -13.02 11.59
C LEU A 566 11.14 -14.10 11.01
N MET A 567 11.55 -14.88 10.00
CA MET A 567 10.76 -16.05 9.52
C MET A 567 10.69 -17.19 10.55
N GLU A 568 11.50 -17.15 11.62
CA GLU A 568 11.43 -18.10 12.73
C GLU A 568 10.40 -17.66 13.79
N MET A 569 9.71 -16.53 13.59
CA MET A 569 8.63 -16.07 14.47
C MET A 569 7.54 -17.12 14.65
N LYS A 570 7.39 -17.57 15.90
CA LYS A 570 6.36 -18.52 16.30
C LYS A 570 5.46 -17.89 17.35
N VAL A 571 4.17 -17.83 17.07
CA VAL A 571 3.19 -17.53 18.11
C VAL A 571 2.52 -18.84 18.50
N SER A 572 2.83 -19.30 19.72
CA SER A 572 2.46 -20.64 20.19
C SER A 572 3.01 -21.77 19.30
N ILE A 573 2.14 -22.52 18.60
CA ILE A 573 2.52 -23.62 17.70
C ILE A 573 2.54 -23.23 16.22
N ILE A 574 2.21 -21.98 15.89
CA ILE A 574 2.08 -21.50 14.51
C ILE A 574 3.32 -20.70 14.15
N ASN A 575 4.00 -21.09 13.06
CA ASN A 575 5.02 -20.24 12.45
C ASN A 575 4.30 -19.07 11.75
N VAL A 576 4.34 -17.89 12.37
CA VAL A 576 3.76 -16.66 11.82
C VAL A 576 4.76 -15.88 10.99
N GLY A 577 6.06 -16.22 11.06
CA GLY A 577 7.12 -15.55 10.31
C GLY A 577 6.86 -15.56 8.81
N SER A 578 6.60 -16.73 8.21
CA SER A 578 6.27 -16.81 6.78
C SER A 578 5.00 -16.06 6.41
N MET A 579 3.98 -16.06 7.29
CA MET A 579 2.75 -15.32 7.07
C MET A 579 2.98 -13.80 7.17
N LEU A 580 3.86 -13.36 8.07
CA LEU A 580 4.26 -11.96 8.21
C LEU A 580 4.93 -11.48 6.94
N PHE A 581 5.90 -12.22 6.40
CA PHE A 581 6.60 -11.79 5.18
C PHE A 581 5.83 -11.99 3.89
N SER A 582 4.86 -12.90 3.85
CA SER A 582 3.94 -13.02 2.73
C SER A 582 2.87 -11.91 2.73
N SER A 583 2.64 -11.24 3.86
CA SER A 583 1.63 -10.17 4.01
C SER A 583 2.25 -8.76 4.11
N LEU A 584 3.49 -8.67 4.60
CA LEU A 584 4.40 -7.54 4.44
C LEU A 584 4.92 -7.52 3.01
N GLN A 585 4.01 -7.24 2.09
CA GLN A 585 4.38 -6.99 0.71
C GLN A 585 5.01 -5.59 0.66
N PHE A 586 6.31 -5.54 0.38
CA PHE A 586 7.07 -4.30 0.21
C PHE A 586 7.09 -3.88 -1.24
N GLU A 587 7.24 -4.87 -2.11
CA GLU A 587 7.17 -4.78 -3.55
C GLU A 587 5.74 -4.44 -4.04
N ASN A 588 5.70 -3.89 -5.23
CA ASN A 588 4.51 -3.49 -5.96
C ASN A 588 3.93 -4.69 -6.71
N GLU A 589 2.60 -4.86 -6.71
CA GLU A 589 1.93 -5.95 -7.42
C GLU A 589 1.14 -5.44 -8.63
N TYR A 590 1.27 -6.16 -9.74
CA TYR A 590 0.64 -5.79 -11.01
C TYR A 590 -0.34 -6.88 -11.43
N ASP A 591 -1.60 -6.49 -11.61
CA ASP A 591 -2.62 -7.33 -12.24
C ASP A 591 -2.85 -6.87 -13.68
N PHE A 592 -2.37 -7.67 -14.63
CA PHE A 592 -2.47 -7.36 -16.06
C PHE A 592 -3.89 -7.61 -16.62
N GLU A 593 -4.66 -8.51 -16.01
CA GLU A 593 -6.03 -8.82 -16.44
C GLU A 593 -6.94 -7.65 -16.06
N ASP A 594 -6.93 -7.28 -14.78
CA ASP A 594 -7.75 -6.20 -14.23
C ASP A 594 -7.16 -4.80 -14.47
N ASN A 595 -5.93 -4.73 -15.02
CA ASN A 595 -5.19 -3.48 -15.27
C ASN A 595 -5.09 -2.62 -14.00
N THR A 596 -4.79 -3.29 -12.89
CA THR A 596 -4.64 -2.67 -11.57
C THR A 596 -3.22 -2.83 -11.07
N TYR A 597 -2.85 -1.89 -10.20
CA TYR A 597 -1.57 -1.86 -9.53
C TYR A 597 -1.84 -1.69 -8.03
N GLU A 598 -1.29 -2.57 -7.21
CA GLU A 598 -1.36 -2.50 -5.75
C GLU A 598 -0.02 -2.08 -5.16
N GLN A 599 -0.07 -1.04 -4.34
CA GLN A 599 1.12 -0.43 -3.76
C GLN A 599 1.68 -1.25 -2.60
N GLY A 600 2.96 -1.57 -2.73
CA GLY A 600 3.75 -2.18 -1.69
C GLY A 600 4.11 -1.21 -0.56
N SER A 601 4.59 -1.77 0.55
CA SER A 601 5.02 -0.99 1.72
C SER A 601 6.26 -0.14 1.43
N TYR A 602 7.03 -0.44 0.38
CA TYR A 602 8.20 0.34 -0.01
C TYR A 602 7.84 1.75 -0.46
N GLU A 603 6.67 1.99 -1.06
CA GLU A 603 6.21 3.34 -1.41
C GLU A 603 6.14 4.25 -0.16
N ASN A 604 5.73 3.70 0.99
CA ASN A 604 5.74 4.46 2.26
C ASN A 604 7.17 4.79 2.72
N ILE A 605 8.15 3.92 2.43
CA ILE A 605 9.57 4.17 2.72
C ILE A 605 10.11 5.24 1.77
N VAL A 606 9.75 5.20 0.48
CA VAL A 606 10.09 6.24 -0.49
C VAL A 606 9.55 7.59 -0.01
N HIS A 607 8.27 7.69 0.37
CA HIS A 607 7.69 8.91 0.94
C HIS A 607 8.48 9.44 2.14
N ILE A 608 8.93 8.56 3.04
CA ILE A 608 9.75 8.95 4.20
C ILE A 608 11.11 9.48 3.74
N PHE A 609 11.84 8.74 2.92
CA PHE A 609 13.18 9.12 2.46
C PHE A 609 13.14 10.41 1.63
N GLU A 610 12.17 10.53 0.75
CA GLU A 610 11.94 11.72 -0.05
C GLU A 610 11.58 12.95 0.79
N ALA A 611 10.77 12.79 1.85
CA ALA A 611 10.45 13.85 2.80
C ALA A 611 11.67 14.29 3.62
N LEU A 612 12.61 13.38 3.86
CA LEU A 612 13.85 13.63 4.58
C LEU A 612 15.01 14.11 3.67
N GLY A 613 14.85 14.07 2.35
CA GLY A 613 15.91 14.37 1.39
C GLY A 613 16.98 13.28 1.27
N ILE A 614 16.65 12.04 1.65
CA ILE A 614 17.53 10.88 1.54
C ILE A 614 17.30 10.23 0.17
N PRO A 615 18.34 10.08 -0.68
CA PRO A 615 18.21 9.36 -1.95
C PRO A 615 17.93 7.88 -1.72
N CYS A 616 17.04 7.29 -2.51
CA CYS A 616 16.75 5.87 -2.48
C CYS A 616 16.41 5.32 -3.86
N MET A 617 16.29 4.00 -3.95
CA MET A 617 15.88 3.29 -5.16
C MET A 617 14.42 3.66 -5.50
N ASP A 618 14.09 3.74 -6.78
CA ASP A 618 12.70 3.88 -7.21
C ASP A 618 11.93 2.58 -6.97
N SER A 619 10.62 2.68 -6.76
CA SER A 619 9.81 1.54 -6.32
C SER A 619 9.66 0.45 -7.39
N VAL A 620 9.83 0.78 -8.68
CA VAL A 620 9.82 -0.18 -9.78
C VAL A 620 11.08 -1.04 -9.73
N THR A 621 12.26 -0.41 -9.78
CA THR A 621 13.55 -1.10 -9.67
C THR A 621 13.64 -1.93 -8.39
N TYR A 622 13.11 -1.40 -7.28
CA TYR A 622 13.03 -2.13 -6.02
C TYR A 622 12.17 -3.40 -6.13
N SER A 623 10.97 -3.28 -6.70
CA SER A 623 10.05 -4.42 -6.83
C SER A 623 10.61 -5.48 -7.78
N GLU A 624 11.21 -5.07 -8.89
CA GLU A 624 11.90 -5.97 -9.82
C GLU A 624 13.06 -6.73 -9.14
N ALA A 625 13.83 -6.05 -8.28
CA ALA A 625 14.91 -6.68 -7.54
C ALA A 625 14.41 -7.73 -6.52
N VAL A 626 13.26 -7.47 -5.87
CA VAL A 626 12.62 -8.41 -4.95
C VAL A 626 11.99 -9.59 -5.72
N ASP A 627 11.37 -9.35 -6.86
CA ASP A 627 10.74 -10.40 -7.68
C ASP A 627 11.77 -11.31 -8.36
N ALA A 628 12.96 -10.79 -8.68
CA ALA A 628 14.06 -11.58 -9.23
C ALA A 628 14.65 -12.60 -8.22
N ALA A 629 14.43 -12.41 -6.92
CA ALA A 629 14.90 -13.33 -5.89
C ALA A 629 14.11 -14.66 -5.91
N GLN A 630 14.83 -15.78 -5.84
CA GLN A 630 14.26 -17.12 -6.06
C GLN A 630 13.76 -17.76 -4.77
N THR A 631 14.35 -17.39 -3.63
CA THR A 631 14.00 -17.93 -2.31
C THR A 631 13.45 -16.84 -1.39
N ASP A 632 12.65 -17.23 -0.39
CA ASP A 632 12.10 -16.30 0.61
C ASP A 632 13.20 -15.52 1.35
N ASP A 633 14.36 -16.16 1.58
CA ASP A 633 15.51 -15.55 2.26
C ASP A 633 16.16 -14.49 1.37
N GLU A 634 16.38 -14.79 0.08
CA GLU A 634 16.85 -13.82 -0.90
C GLU A 634 15.87 -12.64 -1.05
N LYS A 635 14.56 -12.91 -1.00
CA LYS A 635 13.53 -11.84 -1.02
C LYS A 635 13.65 -10.92 0.19
N ILE A 636 13.86 -11.46 1.39
CA ILE A 636 14.07 -10.65 2.60
C ILE A 636 15.33 -9.79 2.46
N VAL A 637 16.43 -10.36 1.96
CA VAL A 637 17.66 -9.60 1.72
C VAL A 637 17.43 -8.49 0.69
N ALA A 638 16.77 -8.79 -0.44
CA ALA A 638 16.44 -7.83 -1.48
C ALA A 638 15.52 -6.70 -0.99
N ARG A 639 14.67 -6.97 0.01
CA ARG A 639 13.81 -5.94 0.62
C ARG A 639 14.58 -4.98 1.53
N PHE A 640 15.46 -5.49 2.40
CA PHE A 640 16.10 -4.65 3.42
C PHE A 640 17.43 -4.02 2.98
N ALA A 641 18.22 -4.69 2.14
CA ALA A 641 19.53 -4.17 1.74
C ALA A 641 19.45 -2.78 1.07
N PRO A 642 18.54 -2.51 0.11
CA PRO A 642 18.41 -1.18 -0.50
C PRO A 642 18.01 -0.08 0.50
N ILE A 643 17.21 -0.42 1.51
CA ILE A 643 16.80 0.50 2.58
C ILE A 643 18.01 0.84 3.46
N LEU A 644 18.79 -0.17 3.83
CA LEU A 644 20.00 -0.01 4.64
C LEU A 644 21.07 0.77 3.88
N ASP A 645 21.27 0.49 2.59
CA ASP A 645 22.23 1.19 1.74
C ASP A 645 21.92 2.69 1.67
N ALA A 646 20.66 3.09 1.49
CA ALA A 646 20.25 4.49 1.51
C ALA A 646 20.57 5.19 2.85
N VAL A 647 20.37 4.49 3.97
CA VAL A 647 20.71 5.01 5.32
C VAL A 647 22.22 5.15 5.49
N PHE A 648 23.01 4.16 5.06
CA PHE A 648 24.46 4.22 5.19
C PHE A 648 25.09 5.22 4.22
N ASP A 649 24.54 5.41 3.03
CA ASP A 649 24.95 6.48 2.09
C ASP A 649 24.71 7.87 2.68
N PHE A 650 23.59 8.05 3.37
CA PHE A 650 23.34 9.27 4.13
C PHE A 650 24.38 9.47 5.24
N LEU A 651 24.72 8.41 5.98
CA LEU A 651 25.74 8.46 7.04
C LEU A 651 27.14 8.77 6.50
N ASP A 652 27.53 8.22 5.34
CA ASP A 652 28.78 8.56 4.66
C ASP A 652 28.78 10.02 4.18
N THR A 653 27.65 10.51 3.66
CA THR A 653 27.49 11.92 3.27
C THR A 653 27.58 12.85 4.48
N PHE A 654 26.99 12.47 5.61
CA PHE A 654 27.12 13.17 6.88
C PHE A 654 28.57 13.13 7.38
N ALA A 655 29.25 11.99 7.27
CA ALA A 655 30.63 11.84 7.69
C ALA A 655 31.57 12.77 6.92
N ALA A 656 31.30 13.03 5.65
CA ALA A 656 32.10 13.93 4.83
C ALA A 656 31.84 15.43 5.15
N ALA A 657 30.58 15.81 5.36
CA ALA A 657 30.17 17.20 5.55
C ALA A 657 29.13 17.37 6.69
N PRO A 658 29.53 17.11 7.95
CA PRO A 658 28.58 16.90 9.05
C PRO A 658 27.70 18.10 9.38
N VAL A 659 28.22 19.33 9.27
CA VAL A 659 27.45 20.55 9.52
C VAL A 659 26.51 20.83 8.36
N THR A 660 27.01 20.78 7.12
CA THR A 660 26.19 21.06 5.94
C THR A 660 25.07 20.04 5.77
N THR A 661 25.38 18.74 5.79
CA THR A 661 24.40 17.66 5.65
C THR A 661 23.33 17.72 6.75
N LEU A 662 23.71 18.05 7.99
CA LEU A 662 22.75 18.23 9.08
C LEU A 662 21.83 19.43 8.86
N LEU A 663 22.37 20.56 8.41
CA LEU A 663 21.59 21.79 8.17
C LEU A 663 20.63 21.66 6.98
N ASP A 664 20.93 20.79 6.02
CA ASP A 664 20.01 20.45 4.91
C ASP A 664 18.91 19.47 5.35
N PHE A 665 19.26 18.53 6.22
CA PHE A 665 18.36 17.48 6.69
C PHE A 665 17.35 17.97 7.76
N LEU A 666 17.78 18.78 8.72
CA LEU A 666 16.97 19.15 9.88
C LEU A 666 15.66 19.89 9.54
N PRO A 667 15.61 20.86 8.60
CA PRO A 667 14.35 21.50 8.21
C PRO A 667 13.33 20.51 7.63
N ASN A 668 13.81 19.54 6.84
CA ASN A 668 13.00 18.48 6.25
C ASN A 668 12.48 17.50 7.32
N LEU A 669 13.35 17.03 8.23
CA LEU A 669 12.94 16.21 9.38
C LEU A 669 11.90 16.95 10.25
N ALA A 670 12.17 18.19 10.62
CA ALA A 670 11.27 18.98 11.46
C ALA A 670 9.90 19.19 10.79
N THR A 671 9.88 19.39 9.47
CA THR A 671 8.65 19.45 8.68
C THR A 671 7.89 18.13 8.74
N ALA A 672 8.56 17.00 8.48
CA ALA A 672 7.98 15.66 8.50
C ALA A 672 7.41 15.24 9.87
N LEU A 673 8.04 15.71 10.96
CA LEU A 673 7.55 15.52 12.33
C LEU A 673 6.32 16.40 12.65
N ASN A 674 6.29 17.65 12.17
CA ASN A 674 5.21 18.60 12.44
C ASN A 674 3.95 18.33 11.62
N ASN A 675 4.10 17.91 10.37
CA ASN A 675 2.97 17.68 9.46
C ASN A 675 2.44 16.23 9.49
N GLY A 676 3.12 15.33 10.21
CA GLY A 676 2.73 13.94 10.35
C GLY A 676 3.20 13.02 9.21
N THR A 677 3.92 13.51 8.19
CA THR A 677 4.36 12.68 7.05
C THR A 677 5.15 11.45 7.49
N LEU A 678 6.07 11.59 8.46
CA LEU A 678 6.83 10.45 8.98
C LEU A 678 5.89 9.49 9.74
N ASN A 679 5.02 10.04 10.59
CA ASN A 679 4.09 9.25 11.38
C ASN A 679 3.12 8.45 10.51
N ASP A 680 2.45 9.08 9.56
CA ASP A 680 1.40 8.45 8.76
C ASP A 680 1.96 7.29 7.92
N ASN A 681 3.13 7.49 7.29
CA ASN A 681 3.78 6.45 6.50
C ASN A 681 4.28 5.29 7.39
N VAL A 682 4.84 5.58 8.58
CA VAL A 682 5.22 4.51 9.52
C VAL A 682 3.99 3.77 10.05
N GLN A 683 2.91 4.48 10.38
CA GLN A 683 1.65 3.84 10.82
C GLN A 683 1.04 2.97 9.72
N ALA A 684 1.16 3.35 8.44
CA ALA A 684 0.70 2.52 7.33
C ALA A 684 1.45 1.18 7.28
N ILE A 685 2.78 1.21 7.42
CA ILE A 685 3.62 0.01 7.50
C ILE A 685 3.24 -0.82 8.75
N VAL A 686 3.20 -0.19 9.92
CA VAL A 686 2.85 -0.84 11.20
C VAL A 686 1.45 -1.42 11.19
N GLY A 687 0.49 -0.77 10.52
CA GLY A 687 -0.90 -1.23 10.39
C GLY A 687 -1.00 -2.55 9.63
N ARG A 688 -0.23 -2.71 8.55
CA ARG A 688 -0.12 -3.98 7.81
C ARG A 688 0.43 -5.11 8.69
N ILE A 689 1.45 -4.82 9.52
CA ILE A 689 2.03 -5.79 10.46
C ILE A 689 1.06 -6.12 11.61
N SER A 690 0.46 -5.08 12.21
CA SER A 690 -0.40 -5.17 13.40
C SER A 690 -1.69 -5.93 13.13
N GLY A 691 -2.28 -5.79 11.95
CA GLY A 691 -3.50 -6.53 11.58
C GLY A 691 -3.30 -8.04 11.65
N LEU A 692 -2.15 -8.53 11.17
CA LEU A 692 -1.81 -9.95 11.20
C LEU A 692 -1.36 -10.42 12.59
N LEU A 693 -0.46 -9.67 13.24
CA LEU A 693 0.02 -9.99 14.59
C LEU A 693 -1.10 -9.95 15.63
N GLY A 694 -2.08 -9.07 15.45
CA GLY A 694 -3.27 -8.97 16.29
C GLY A 694 -4.14 -10.22 16.26
N LEU A 695 -4.21 -10.93 15.12
CA LEU A 695 -4.87 -12.24 15.03
C LEU A 695 -4.13 -13.32 15.85
N ALA A 696 -2.82 -13.15 16.02
CA ALA A 696 -1.98 -14.00 16.85
C ALA A 696 -1.91 -13.53 18.32
N GLY A 697 -2.55 -12.41 18.68
CA GLY A 697 -2.51 -11.85 20.03
C GLY A 697 -1.20 -11.16 20.39
N VAL A 698 -0.37 -10.80 19.40
CA VAL A 698 0.85 -10.01 19.58
C VAL A 698 0.52 -8.54 19.39
N GLN A 699 0.85 -7.72 20.38
CA GLN A 699 0.65 -6.27 20.34
C GLN A 699 1.99 -5.58 20.07
N LEU A 700 2.06 -4.80 18.99
CA LEU A 700 3.23 -3.98 18.70
C LEU A 700 3.27 -2.75 19.64
N PRO A 701 4.47 -2.21 19.93
CA PRO A 701 4.59 -0.95 20.66
C PRO A 701 3.85 0.17 19.92
N THR A 702 3.30 1.11 20.69
CA THR A 702 2.73 2.33 20.09
C THR A 702 3.91 3.17 19.62
N LEU A 703 3.98 3.42 18.32
CA LEU A 703 4.95 4.30 17.71
C LEU A 703 4.24 5.60 17.36
N ASP A 704 4.82 6.74 17.72
CA ASP A 704 4.34 8.08 17.37
C ASP A 704 5.55 8.91 16.92
N PHE A 705 5.61 9.18 15.62
CA PHE A 705 6.68 9.96 15.00
C PHE A 705 6.25 11.40 14.70
N THR A 706 5.32 11.95 15.47
CA THR A 706 5.03 13.38 15.47
C THR A 706 5.99 14.13 16.39
N ALA A 707 6.09 15.46 16.25
CA ALA A 707 6.88 16.28 17.16
C ALA A 707 6.44 16.16 18.65
N GLU A 708 5.16 15.86 18.89
CA GLU A 708 4.59 15.70 20.25
C GLU A 708 4.77 14.28 20.80
N GLY A 709 4.91 13.27 19.93
CA GLY A 709 5.00 11.86 20.34
C GLY A 709 6.40 11.22 20.25
N ILE A 710 7.35 11.82 19.52
CA ILE A 710 8.65 11.20 19.27
C ILE A 710 9.46 10.92 20.55
N PHE A 711 9.26 11.70 21.62
CA PHE A 711 9.92 11.43 22.90
C PHE A 711 9.37 10.16 23.58
N ASP A 712 8.06 9.91 23.49
CA ASP A 712 7.45 8.67 23.99
C ASP A 712 7.94 7.47 23.18
N THR A 713 8.02 7.61 21.86
CA THR A 713 8.60 6.59 20.98
C THR A 713 10.06 6.29 21.37
N LEU A 714 10.92 7.31 21.48
CA LEU A 714 12.33 7.12 21.83
C LEU A 714 12.52 6.51 23.23
N GLY A 715 11.72 6.93 24.21
CA GLY A 715 11.73 6.33 25.56
C GLY A 715 11.19 4.90 25.59
N GLY A 716 10.21 4.59 24.73
CA GLY A 716 9.57 3.28 24.62
C GLY A 716 10.40 2.23 23.87
N LEU A 717 11.38 2.65 23.05
CA LEU A 717 12.28 1.74 22.33
C LEU A 717 13.26 0.98 23.23
N GLY A 718 13.34 1.34 24.52
CA GLY A 718 14.22 0.64 25.49
C GLY A 718 15.71 0.79 25.20
N LEU A 719 16.09 1.86 24.50
CA LEU A 719 17.49 2.18 24.18
C LEU A 719 18.24 2.48 25.48
N GLU A 720 19.37 1.79 25.70
CA GLU A 720 20.21 1.99 26.87
C GLU A 720 20.64 3.46 26.98
N GLY A 721 20.44 4.04 28.16
CA GLY A 721 20.74 5.45 28.43
C GLY A 721 19.67 6.45 27.98
N ILE A 722 18.62 6.06 27.27
CA ILE A 722 17.53 6.97 26.89
C ILE A 722 16.29 6.65 27.74
N SER A 723 15.68 7.68 28.33
CA SER A 723 14.43 7.55 29.07
C SER A 723 13.55 8.78 28.88
N TYR A 724 12.24 8.56 28.88
CA TYR A 724 11.25 9.62 28.77
C TYR A 724 10.43 9.70 30.06
N ASP A 725 10.32 10.89 30.62
CA ASP A 725 9.38 11.21 31.69
C ASP A 725 8.25 12.07 31.08
N PRO A 726 7.01 11.57 30.98
CA PRO A 726 5.88 12.34 30.45
C PRO A 726 5.41 13.45 31.42
N GLY A 727 6.01 13.56 32.60
CA GLY A 727 5.60 14.52 33.63
C GLY A 727 4.25 14.16 34.23
N SER A 728 3.27 15.06 34.17
CA SER A 728 1.94 14.81 34.76
C SER A 728 0.98 14.17 33.76
N VAL A 729 0.52 12.94 34.07
CA VAL A 729 -0.51 12.22 33.29
C VAL A 729 -1.88 12.30 33.96
N ASN A 730 -2.95 12.19 33.17
CA ASN A 730 -4.31 12.05 33.67
C ASN A 730 -4.58 10.62 34.19
N SER A 731 -5.78 10.38 34.71
CA SER A 731 -6.18 9.07 35.28
C SER A 731 -6.17 7.91 34.28
N SER A 732 -6.03 8.18 32.98
CA SER A 732 -5.94 7.19 31.91
C SER A 732 -4.51 7.02 31.38
N GLY A 733 -3.51 7.66 32.00
CA GLY A 733 -2.11 7.59 31.59
C GLY A 733 -1.73 8.53 30.43
N VAL A 734 -2.62 9.42 30.01
CA VAL A 734 -2.36 10.38 28.91
C VAL A 734 -1.77 11.67 29.49
N PRO A 735 -0.69 12.24 28.91
CA PRO A 735 -0.10 13.50 29.38
C PRO A 735 -1.10 14.66 29.47
N ASN A 736 -0.98 15.50 30.51
CA ASN A 736 -1.79 16.72 30.68
C ASN A 736 -1.13 17.90 29.96
N TYR A 737 -1.93 18.70 29.26
CA TYR A 737 -1.47 19.93 28.61
C TYR A 737 -1.53 21.16 29.53
N PRO A 738 -0.54 22.08 29.49
CA PRO A 738 0.64 22.06 28.62
C PRO A 738 1.65 20.98 29.02
N ASN A 739 2.26 20.33 28.03
CA ASN A 739 3.17 19.19 28.26
C ASN A 739 4.41 19.64 29.05
N THR A 740 4.73 18.89 30.09
CA THR A 740 5.92 19.08 30.93
C THR A 740 6.86 17.88 30.83
N GLY A 741 6.76 17.11 29.74
CA GLY A 741 7.58 15.93 29.53
C GLY A 741 9.05 16.29 29.30
N SER A 742 9.93 15.33 29.54
CA SER A 742 11.36 15.51 29.28
C SER A 742 12.02 14.20 28.87
N LEU A 743 12.90 14.30 27.88
CA LEU A 743 13.76 13.20 27.45
C LEU A 743 15.10 13.31 28.17
N SER A 744 15.52 12.24 28.83
CA SER A 744 16.80 12.14 29.50
C SER A 744 17.73 11.21 28.72
N ILE A 745 18.89 11.72 28.33
CA ILE A 745 19.97 11.00 27.66
C ILE A 745 21.11 10.86 28.66
N THR A 746 21.41 9.63 29.05
CA THR A 746 22.43 9.27 30.03
C THR A 746 23.61 8.64 29.31
N ILE A 747 24.78 9.20 29.56
CA ILE A 747 26.05 8.80 28.97
C ILE A 747 26.89 8.22 30.10
N GLU A 748 27.30 6.97 29.97
CA GLU A 748 28.26 6.39 30.91
C GLU A 748 29.67 6.87 30.57
N MET A 749 30.27 7.67 31.44
CA MET A 749 31.66 8.11 31.33
C MET A 749 32.56 7.14 32.10
N GLU A 750 33.53 6.52 31.44
CA GLU A 750 34.50 5.63 32.08
C GLU A 750 35.80 6.38 32.38
N ASP A 751 36.21 6.39 33.64
CA ASP A 751 37.51 6.91 34.05
C ASP A 751 38.61 5.94 33.60
N ALA A 752 39.40 6.35 32.61
CA ALA A 752 40.48 5.57 32.02
C ALA A 752 41.55 5.10 33.03
N SER A 753 41.64 5.72 34.20
CA SER A 753 42.62 5.37 35.24
C SER A 753 42.08 4.43 36.32
N SER A 754 40.75 4.34 36.48
CA SER A 754 40.11 3.55 37.54
C SER A 754 39.10 2.51 37.05
N GLY A 755 38.70 2.55 35.77
CA GLY A 755 37.62 1.73 35.21
C GLY A 755 36.24 2.05 35.79
N THR A 756 36.12 3.14 36.56
CA THR A 756 34.86 3.52 37.21
C THR A 756 33.96 4.20 36.20
N LYS A 757 32.74 3.67 36.03
CA LYS A 757 31.69 4.27 35.20
C LYS A 757 30.86 5.27 36.01
N THR A 758 30.79 6.50 35.52
CA THR A 758 29.97 7.58 36.10
C THR A 758 28.91 8.00 35.08
N PRO A 759 27.60 7.83 35.38
CA PRO A 759 26.55 8.25 34.46
C PRO A 759 26.37 9.76 34.49
N VAL A 760 26.33 10.38 33.31
CA VAL A 760 26.03 11.80 33.12
C VAL A 760 24.75 11.95 32.31
N THR A 761 23.75 12.64 32.87
CA THR A 761 22.44 12.77 32.25
C THR A 761 22.20 14.19 31.72
N LEU A 762 21.81 14.27 30.44
CA LEU A 762 21.32 15.47 29.78
C LEU A 762 19.80 15.37 29.64
N THR A 763 19.09 16.43 29.98
CA THR A 763 17.63 16.49 29.90
C THR A 763 17.19 17.51 28.86
N ILE A 764 16.33 17.10 27.94
CA ILE A 764 15.70 17.95 26.92
C ILE A 764 14.22 18.07 27.27
N GLN A 765 13.74 19.29 27.44
CA GLN A 765 12.32 19.53 27.71
C GLN A 765 11.52 19.40 26.40
N GLU A 766 10.38 18.72 26.48
CA GLU A 766 9.54 18.43 25.33
C GLU A 766 8.98 19.70 24.69
N ALA A 767 8.55 20.67 25.50
CA ALA A 767 8.01 21.94 25.01
C ALA A 767 9.04 22.74 24.20
N ASP A 768 10.31 22.74 24.63
CA ASP A 768 11.40 23.44 23.94
C ASP A 768 11.73 22.72 22.62
N PHE A 769 11.74 21.39 22.62
CA PHE A 769 11.94 20.59 21.41
C PHE A 769 10.83 20.79 20.37
N ILE A 770 9.55 20.79 20.79
CA ILE A 770 8.41 21.05 19.90
C ILE A 770 8.53 22.45 19.27
N GLN A 771 8.92 23.44 20.07
CA GLN A 771 9.13 24.80 19.55
C GLN A 771 10.31 24.83 18.56
N PHE A 772 11.41 24.17 18.88
CA PHE A 772 12.54 23.99 17.96
C PHE A 772 12.11 23.32 16.64
N CYS A 773 11.30 22.26 16.68
CA CYS A 773 10.77 21.65 15.45
C CYS A 773 9.94 22.64 14.62
N LYS A 774 9.10 23.47 15.26
CA LYS A 774 8.31 24.48 14.56
C LYS A 774 9.19 25.54 13.91
N ASP A 775 10.20 26.02 14.63
CA ASP A 775 11.13 27.03 14.12
C ASP A 775 12.06 26.46 13.05
N MET A 776 12.53 25.22 13.20
CA MET A 776 13.40 24.53 12.24
C MET A 776 12.68 24.22 10.93
N ALA A 777 11.41 23.82 10.97
CA ALA A 777 10.61 23.55 9.77
C ALA A 777 10.43 24.79 8.87
N GLY A 778 10.51 25.99 9.45
CA GLY A 778 10.43 27.25 8.69
C GLY A 778 11.79 27.80 8.21
N CYS A 779 12.90 27.11 8.43
CA CYS A 779 14.26 27.53 8.03
C CYS A 779 14.56 27.19 6.56
N GLY A 780 13.82 27.78 5.63
CA GLY A 780 14.02 27.54 4.20
C GLY A 780 12.85 28.01 3.34
N GLU A 781 12.80 27.50 2.12
CA GLU A 781 11.70 27.71 1.20
C GLU A 781 11.04 26.39 0.83
N GLN A 782 9.70 26.38 0.84
CA GLN A 782 8.94 25.23 0.39
C GLN A 782 9.05 25.13 -1.14
N VAL A 783 9.51 23.99 -1.64
CA VAL A 783 9.69 23.72 -3.08
C VAL A 783 8.95 22.47 -3.51
N VAL A 784 8.61 22.41 -4.80
CA VAL A 784 8.02 21.23 -5.43
C VAL A 784 9.09 20.51 -6.23
N THR A 785 9.33 19.25 -5.90
CA THR A 785 10.32 18.41 -6.58
C THR A 785 9.65 17.21 -7.24
N ASP A 786 10.35 16.63 -8.23
CA ASP A 786 9.96 15.37 -8.83
C ASP A 786 10.06 14.26 -7.79
N SER A 787 9.07 13.39 -7.75
CA SER A 787 9.03 12.20 -6.90
C SER A 787 9.35 10.95 -7.72
N ILE A 788 10.08 10.02 -7.10
CA ILE A 788 10.36 8.69 -7.63
C ILE A 788 9.31 7.66 -7.16
N CYS A 789 8.36 8.07 -6.31
CA CYS A 789 7.18 7.28 -5.96
C CYS A 789 6.22 7.18 -7.16
N LEU A 790 5.59 6.02 -7.34
CA LEU A 790 4.64 5.83 -8.44
C LEU A 790 3.31 6.57 -8.23
N ASP A 791 2.89 6.72 -6.97
CA ASP A 791 1.58 7.28 -6.62
C ASP A 791 1.51 8.81 -6.70
N SER A 792 2.67 9.47 -6.82
CA SER A 792 2.83 10.91 -6.73
C SER A 792 3.94 11.35 -7.68
N ALA A 793 3.65 12.09 -8.77
CA ALA A 793 4.72 12.61 -9.63
C ALA A 793 5.52 13.74 -8.96
N LYS A 794 4.93 14.39 -7.96
CA LYS A 794 5.48 15.58 -7.31
C LYS A 794 5.35 15.47 -5.81
N ARG A 795 6.32 16.03 -5.10
CA ARG A 795 6.28 16.17 -3.65
C ARG A 795 6.64 17.59 -3.21
N VAL A 796 6.40 17.85 -1.93
CA VAL A 796 6.76 19.09 -1.26
C VAL A 796 7.94 18.81 -0.35
N THR A 797 9.03 19.57 -0.50
CA THR A 797 10.20 19.54 0.39
C THR A 797 10.57 20.95 0.83
N ILE A 798 11.50 21.05 1.77
CA ILE A 798 12.13 22.32 2.15
C ILE A 798 13.51 22.40 1.49
N ASP A 799 13.69 23.41 0.64
CA ASP A 799 15.01 23.89 0.25
C ASP A 799 15.57 24.69 1.42
N ALA A 800 16.50 24.07 2.14
CA ALA A 800 16.98 24.56 3.42
C ALA A 800 17.77 25.87 3.28
N ASP A 801 17.42 26.87 4.08
CA ASP A 801 18.32 28.01 4.30
C ASP A 801 19.27 27.64 5.44
N GLN A 802 20.45 27.12 5.06
CA GLN A 802 21.44 26.61 6.01
C GLN A 802 21.83 27.66 7.07
N ALA A 803 21.82 28.96 6.74
CA ALA A 803 22.17 30.01 7.69
C ALA A 803 21.05 30.22 8.72
N ASP A 804 19.79 30.22 8.28
CA ASP A 804 18.62 30.28 9.17
C ASP A 804 18.59 29.03 10.08
N ALA A 805 18.79 27.85 9.50
CA ALA A 805 18.85 26.58 10.22
C ALA A 805 20.00 26.55 11.24
N PHE A 806 21.18 27.07 10.88
CA PHE A 806 22.34 27.11 11.76
C PHE A 806 22.07 27.96 13.01
N VAL A 807 21.55 29.17 12.82
CA VAL A 807 21.24 30.07 13.94
C VAL A 807 20.18 29.47 14.86
N THR A 808 19.13 28.86 14.29
CA THR A 808 18.07 28.19 15.05
C THR A 808 18.61 26.98 15.83
N LEU A 809 19.43 26.14 15.20
CA LEU A 809 20.08 25.00 15.84
C LEU A 809 21.00 25.41 16.99
N VAL A 810 21.88 26.39 16.76
CA VAL A 810 22.83 26.84 17.79
C VAL A 810 22.10 27.45 18.98
N ARG A 811 21.02 28.21 18.76
CA ARG A 811 20.19 28.74 19.86
C ARG A 811 19.57 27.64 20.69
N PHE A 812 18.92 26.66 20.05
CA PHE A 812 18.33 25.53 20.75
C PHE A 812 19.39 24.72 21.53
N VAL A 813 20.48 24.34 20.87
CA VAL A 813 21.56 23.57 21.52
C VAL A 813 22.18 24.36 22.67
N TYR A 814 22.40 25.66 22.52
CA TYR A 814 23.00 26.48 23.57
C TYR A 814 22.03 26.75 24.72
N ASP A 815 20.90 27.39 24.46
CA ASP A 815 19.97 27.87 25.49
C ASP A 815 19.17 26.70 26.12
N ASP A 816 18.71 25.74 25.31
CA ASP A 816 17.75 24.73 25.75
C ASP A 816 18.38 23.38 26.10
N VAL A 817 19.57 23.08 25.57
CA VAL A 817 20.31 21.86 25.93
C VAL A 817 21.46 22.19 26.86
N LEU A 818 22.46 22.97 26.43
CA LEU A 818 23.69 23.13 27.20
C LEU A 818 23.49 23.96 28.47
N MET A 819 22.89 25.15 28.38
CA MET A 819 22.72 26.04 29.53
C MET A 819 21.79 25.44 30.59
N LYS A 820 20.77 24.68 30.18
CA LYS A 820 19.86 23.94 31.08
C LYS A 820 20.52 22.69 31.70
N ASN A 821 21.59 22.16 31.11
CA ASN A 821 22.32 20.98 31.59
C ASN A 821 23.76 21.27 32.05
N THR A 822 24.04 22.50 32.50
CA THR A 822 25.42 22.96 32.77
C THR A 822 26.21 22.06 33.74
N ALA A 823 25.57 21.47 34.75
CA ALA A 823 26.24 20.54 35.67
C ALA A 823 26.75 19.27 34.97
N ALA A 824 25.90 18.66 34.13
CA ALA A 824 26.24 17.49 33.32
C ALA A 824 27.31 17.83 32.27
N VAL A 825 27.22 18.99 31.62
CA VAL A 825 28.22 19.47 30.66
C VAL A 825 29.60 19.62 31.31
N LYS A 826 29.67 20.16 32.53
CA LYS A 826 30.94 20.24 33.29
C LYS A 826 31.50 18.87 33.61
N GLU A 827 30.64 17.92 33.98
CA GLU A 827 31.05 16.55 34.29
C GLU A 827 31.62 15.83 33.05
N ILE A 828 30.99 16.02 31.88
CA ILE A 828 31.52 15.55 30.58
C ILE A 828 32.89 16.16 30.31
N ILE A 829 33.05 17.48 30.46
CA ILE A 829 34.34 18.15 30.19
C ILE A 829 35.43 17.67 31.15
N ASN A 830 35.10 17.50 32.43
CA ASN A 830 36.02 17.00 33.45
C ASN A 830 36.49 15.57 33.18
N SER A 831 35.60 14.73 32.66
CA SER A 831 35.91 13.33 32.34
C SER A 831 36.63 13.17 31.00
N MET A 832 36.52 14.13 30.08
CA MET A 832 37.39 14.21 28.90
C MET A 832 38.84 14.53 29.28
N ASN A 833 39.06 15.45 30.23
CA ASN A 833 40.37 15.75 30.82
C ASN A 833 40.23 16.52 32.15
N ALA A 834 40.76 15.96 33.24
CA ALA A 834 40.60 16.51 34.59
C ALA A 834 41.31 17.87 34.81
N GLU A 835 42.45 18.10 34.16
CA GLU A 835 43.17 19.38 34.23
C GLU A 835 42.40 20.47 33.47
N VAL A 836 41.90 20.15 32.27
CA VAL A 836 41.04 21.03 31.46
C VAL A 836 39.74 21.35 32.19
N GLY A 837 39.14 20.37 32.86
CA GLY A 837 37.94 20.52 33.65
C GLY A 837 38.07 21.52 34.82
N SER A 838 39.19 21.45 35.56
CA SER A 838 39.49 22.38 36.65
C SER A 838 39.71 23.83 36.20
N LEU A 839 40.19 24.02 34.97
CA LEU A 839 40.38 25.32 34.32
C LEU A 839 39.11 25.89 33.70
N LEU A 840 38.31 25.05 33.03
CA LEU A 840 37.12 25.47 32.27
C LEU A 840 35.86 25.54 33.13
N GLY A 841 35.78 24.81 34.25
CA GLY A 841 34.61 24.82 35.14
C GLY A 841 34.17 26.23 35.59
N PRO A 842 35.08 27.07 36.15
CA PRO A 842 34.78 28.45 36.51
C PRO A 842 34.45 29.35 35.31
N VAL A 843 35.05 29.09 34.14
CA VAL A 843 34.76 29.82 32.89
C VAL A 843 33.34 29.52 32.41
N ILE A 844 32.89 28.27 32.51
CA ILE A 844 31.51 27.87 32.18
C ILE A 844 30.51 28.53 33.13
N ASP A 845 30.82 28.68 34.42
CA ASP A 845 29.98 29.42 35.39
C ASP A 845 29.81 30.89 35.01
N VAL A 846 30.87 31.54 34.50
CA VAL A 846 30.82 32.93 34.01
C VAL A 846 30.07 33.03 32.68
N ILE A 847 30.29 32.09 31.76
CA ILE A 847 29.57 32.03 30.47
C ILE A 847 28.06 31.90 30.71
N GLN A 848 27.65 31.00 31.60
CA GLN A 848 26.24 30.78 31.94
C GLN A 848 25.55 32.03 32.51
N GLN A 849 26.29 32.90 33.20
CA GLN A 849 25.74 34.10 33.83
C GLN A 849 25.72 35.33 32.91
N VAL A 850 26.52 35.34 31.84
CA VAL A 850 26.86 36.59 31.12
C VAL A 850 26.70 36.49 29.59
N LEU A 851 26.78 35.31 28.98
CA LEU A 851 26.84 35.15 27.51
C LEU A 851 25.56 34.54 26.92
N PRO A 852 24.79 35.30 26.10
CA PRO A 852 23.64 34.78 25.36
C PRO A 852 24.07 33.92 24.16
N ALA A 853 23.17 33.08 23.63
CA ALA A 853 23.42 32.26 22.43
C ALA A 853 23.96 33.06 21.22
N ASP A 854 23.52 34.31 21.06
CA ASP A 854 23.99 35.24 20.02
C ASP A 854 25.52 35.47 20.07
N ALA A 855 26.11 35.49 21.27
CA ALA A 855 27.56 35.60 21.42
C ALA A 855 28.28 34.30 21.04
N ALA A 856 27.66 33.14 21.29
CA ALA A 856 28.20 31.84 20.87
C ALA A 856 28.19 31.71 19.34
N ILE A 857 27.14 32.20 18.67
CA ILE A 857 27.07 32.24 17.20
C ILE A 857 28.18 33.11 16.62
N VAL A 858 28.38 34.32 17.15
CA VAL A 858 29.46 35.22 16.69
C VAL A 858 30.83 34.58 16.89
N ALA A 859 31.05 33.90 18.02
CA ALA A 859 32.30 33.18 18.29
C ALA A 859 32.55 32.06 17.28
N LEU A 860 31.57 31.19 17.03
CA LEU A 860 31.68 30.09 16.06
C LEU A 860 31.97 30.59 14.64
N VAL A 861 31.27 31.63 14.19
CA VAL A 861 31.50 32.24 12.87
C VAL A 861 32.88 32.85 12.77
N THR A 862 33.36 33.50 13.84
CA THR A 862 34.69 34.13 13.89
C THR A 862 35.82 33.10 13.92
N ILE A 863 35.65 31.98 14.64
CA ILE A 863 36.64 30.88 14.69
C ILE A 863 36.74 30.18 13.34
N ALA A 864 35.62 30.04 12.63
CA ALA A 864 35.57 29.42 11.32
C ALA A 864 36.22 30.31 10.22
N ASP A 865 36.17 31.63 10.34
CA ASP A 865 36.60 32.58 9.30
C ASP A 865 38.10 32.55 8.91
N PRO A 866 39.09 32.46 9.84
CA PRO A 866 40.52 32.56 9.56
C PRO A 866 41.17 31.31 8.93
N LEU A 867 40.45 30.22 8.70
CA LEU A 867 40.98 28.99 8.06
C LEU A 867 41.27 29.11 6.55
N ALA A 868 41.40 30.32 6.01
CA ALA A 868 41.68 30.57 4.60
C ALA A 868 43.17 30.37 4.27
N GLY A 869 43.57 29.13 3.95
CA GLY A 869 44.91 28.81 3.46
C GLY A 869 44.98 27.44 2.80
N THR A 870 45.25 27.44 1.50
CA THR A 870 45.35 26.28 0.61
C THR A 870 46.50 25.32 0.95
N GLY A 871 46.22 24.01 0.94
CA GLY A 871 47.22 22.97 0.70
C GLY A 871 47.58 22.17 1.95
N ASP A 872 47.29 20.86 1.89
CA ASP A 872 47.96 19.76 2.60
C ASP A 872 48.71 20.17 3.89
N ILE A 873 47.97 20.28 5.00
CA ILE A 873 48.57 20.53 6.31
C ILE A 873 48.88 19.18 6.96
N GLY A 874 49.94 18.55 6.47
CA GLY A 874 50.63 17.51 7.20
C GLY A 874 51.49 18.11 8.30
N GLY A 875 51.02 18.06 9.55
CA GLY A 875 51.91 17.98 10.71
C GLY A 875 51.63 18.90 11.91
N GLY A 876 51.34 18.29 13.06
CA GLY A 876 51.88 18.69 14.37
C GLY A 876 51.19 19.81 15.15
N LEU A 877 51.46 19.82 16.47
CA LEU A 877 50.97 20.73 17.52
C LEU A 877 51.14 22.24 17.24
N ASP A 878 51.86 22.66 16.20
CA ASP A 878 52.14 24.07 15.92
C ASP A 878 50.90 24.83 15.36
N ASP A 879 49.95 24.14 14.72
CA ASP A 879 48.71 24.77 14.21
C ASP A 879 47.65 25.02 15.28
N ILE A 880 47.77 24.33 16.41
CA ILE A 880 46.92 24.54 17.58
C ILE A 880 47.13 25.96 18.13
N GLY A 881 48.38 26.45 18.17
CA GLY A 881 48.73 27.78 18.64
C GLY A 881 48.02 28.92 17.90
N SER A 882 47.83 28.78 16.58
CA SER A 882 47.13 29.75 15.72
C SER A 882 45.65 29.93 16.11
N ILE A 883 44.96 28.83 16.44
CA ILE A 883 43.56 28.83 16.87
C ILE A 883 43.43 29.45 18.27
N PHE A 884 44.36 29.14 19.18
CA PHE A 884 44.38 29.72 20.54
C PHE A 884 44.70 31.23 20.53
N ASP A 885 45.58 31.70 19.65
CA ASP A 885 45.89 33.12 19.48
C ASP A 885 44.67 33.91 18.95
N GLN A 886 43.93 33.35 18.00
CA GLN A 886 42.71 33.96 17.45
C GLN A 886 41.58 34.07 18.48
N ILE A 887 41.45 33.08 19.36
CA ILE A 887 40.43 33.05 20.40
C ILE A 887 40.79 34.00 21.55
N ARG A 888 42.07 34.11 21.90
CA ARG A 888 42.58 35.16 22.80
C ARG A 888 42.28 36.56 22.27
N ASP A 889 42.54 36.81 20.99
CA ASP A 889 42.32 38.11 20.36
C ASP A 889 40.82 38.45 20.23
N PHE A 890 39.96 37.44 20.04
CA PHE A 890 38.49 37.59 20.08
C PHE A 890 38.01 38.07 21.45
N PHE A 891 38.41 37.40 22.55
CA PHE A 891 38.02 37.80 23.90
C PHE A 891 38.61 39.16 24.31
N ALA A 892 39.85 39.46 23.91
CA ALA A 892 40.47 40.76 24.13
C ALA A 892 39.68 41.90 23.45
N ASN A 893 39.09 41.65 22.29
CA ASN A 893 38.27 42.64 21.58
C ASN A 893 36.83 42.71 22.10
N LEU A 894 36.24 41.60 22.57
CA LEU A 894 34.89 41.54 23.11
C LEU A 894 34.75 42.37 24.41
N PHE A 895 35.79 42.39 25.26
CA PHE A 895 35.77 43.07 26.55
C PHE A 895 36.40 44.48 26.56
N ASN A 896 37.07 44.91 25.48
CA ASN A 896 37.64 46.27 25.36
C ASN A 896 36.61 47.36 25.02
N GLY A 897 35.34 46.98 24.84
CA GLY A 897 34.22 47.89 24.57
C GLY A 897 33.68 48.62 25.81
N GLY A 898 34.54 49.22 26.64
CA GLY A 898 34.15 50.26 27.60
C GLY A 898 33.88 49.85 29.06
N VAL A 899 34.35 48.70 29.54
CA VAL A 899 34.31 48.35 30.97
C VAL A 899 35.75 48.22 31.50
N ASP A 900 36.09 48.99 32.53
CA ASP A 900 37.39 48.94 33.19
C ASP A 900 37.48 47.64 34.01
N LEU A 901 38.29 46.68 33.54
CA LEU A 901 38.41 45.32 34.08
C LEU A 901 39.05 45.27 35.48
N GLY A 902 39.54 46.40 36.00
CA GLY A 902 40.13 46.51 37.34
C GLY A 902 39.16 46.35 38.52
N ASP A 903 37.84 46.39 38.28
CA ASP A 903 36.82 46.34 39.33
C ASP A 903 36.07 45.00 39.45
N VAL A 904 36.45 43.96 38.67
CA VAL A 904 35.90 42.59 38.79
C VAL A 904 37.01 41.61 39.16
N PRO A 905 37.18 41.26 40.46
CA PRO A 905 38.35 40.54 40.96
C PRO A 905 38.62 39.19 40.27
N ILE A 906 37.56 38.52 39.83
CA ILE A 906 37.64 37.16 39.25
C ILE A 906 38.13 37.18 37.80
N ILE A 907 37.85 38.24 37.04
CA ILE A 907 38.22 38.33 35.62
C ILE A 907 39.66 38.83 35.45
N GLY A 908 40.12 39.73 36.33
CA GLY A 908 41.51 40.17 36.38
C GLY A 908 42.48 39.02 36.65
N ASP A 909 42.16 38.13 37.61
CA ASP A 909 42.99 36.96 37.94
C ASP A 909 43.06 35.93 36.80
N ILE A 910 42.00 35.79 36.00
CA ILE A 910 41.95 34.89 34.82
C ILE A 910 42.78 35.47 33.66
N VAL A 911 42.72 36.78 33.43
CA VAL A 911 43.48 37.46 32.36
C VAL A 911 44.98 37.53 32.69
N ASP A 912 45.34 37.82 33.94
CA ASP A 912 46.74 37.85 34.40
C ASP A 912 47.37 36.45 34.45
N GLY A 913 46.58 35.41 34.78
CA GLY A 913 47.01 34.01 34.70
C GLY A 913 47.29 33.53 33.28
N ILE A 914 46.55 34.03 32.28
CA ILE A 914 46.79 33.76 30.85
C ILE A 914 47.98 34.58 30.33
N GLY A 915 48.15 35.84 30.75
CA GLY A 915 49.28 36.70 30.36
C GLY A 915 50.64 36.23 30.88
N GLY A 916 50.68 35.61 32.07
CA GLY A 916 51.91 35.04 32.65
C GLY A 916 52.39 33.74 31.98
N LEU A 917 51.51 33.02 31.28
CA LEU A 917 51.84 31.74 30.62
C LEU A 917 52.53 31.92 29.26
N PHE A 918 52.37 33.08 28.61
CA PHE A 918 52.91 33.36 27.26
C PHE A 918 53.94 34.50 27.22
N GLY A 919 54.22 35.15 28.36
CA GLY A 919 55.20 36.21 28.49
C GLY A 919 56.64 35.69 28.60
N GLY A 920 57.30 35.45 27.46
CA GLY A 920 58.76 35.37 27.41
C GLY A 920 59.35 36.72 27.81
N SER A 921 59.99 36.78 28.97
CA SER A 921 60.72 37.95 29.46
C SER A 921 61.88 38.29 28.54
N ASP A 922 61.81 39.45 27.89
CA ASP A 922 62.99 40.16 27.39
C ASP A 922 63.79 40.65 28.61
N ASP A 923 64.76 39.87 29.06
CA ASP A 923 66.00 40.44 29.60
C ASP A 923 67.14 39.41 29.57
N THR A 924 68.13 39.70 28.72
CA THR A 924 69.41 39.01 28.69
C THR A 924 70.37 39.72 29.64
N THR A 925 71.02 38.99 30.55
CA THR A 925 72.49 39.05 30.75
C THR A 925 72.98 38.08 31.83
N THR A 926 74.20 37.55 31.56
CA THR A 926 75.15 36.87 32.46
C THR A 926 75.07 35.35 32.65
N SER A 927 75.74 34.64 31.72
CA SER A 927 76.93 33.78 31.93
C SER A 927 77.03 32.87 33.17
N GLY A 928 77.27 31.57 32.93
CA GLY A 928 78.10 30.76 33.85
C GLY A 928 77.82 29.26 33.90
N ASP A 929 78.47 28.51 33.01
CA ASP A 929 79.24 27.28 33.25
C ASP A 929 78.61 26.01 33.90
N GLY A 930 78.66 24.92 33.13
CA GLY A 930 79.12 23.59 33.57
C GLY A 930 78.22 22.69 34.42
N THR A 931 77.61 21.66 33.82
CA THR A 931 78.09 20.25 33.84
C THR A 931 77.06 19.28 33.25
N GLU A 932 77.55 18.34 32.45
CA GLU A 932 76.81 17.26 31.81
C GLU A 932 76.49 16.11 32.77
N GLN A 933 75.33 15.48 32.49
CA GLN A 933 74.93 14.07 32.69
C GLN A 933 74.81 13.49 34.11
N THR A 934 73.62 12.92 34.44
CA THR A 934 73.31 11.49 34.19
C THR A 934 71.83 11.14 34.44
N GLY A 935 71.13 10.69 33.40
CA GLY A 935 70.21 9.52 33.32
C GLY A 935 68.97 9.34 34.22
N ASP A 936 67.76 9.42 33.61
CA ASP A 936 66.68 8.41 33.67
C ASP A 936 65.63 8.68 32.54
N PRO A 937 65.30 7.74 31.62
CA PRO A 937 64.43 8.00 30.46
C PRO A 937 62.96 7.59 30.70
N ASN A 938 62.27 8.26 31.63
CA ASN A 938 60.83 8.04 31.86
C ASN A 938 60.10 9.35 32.22
N ILE A 939 59.88 10.22 31.23
CA ILE A 939 58.77 11.20 31.21
C ILE A 939 58.39 11.45 29.73
N PRO A 940 57.24 11.00 29.21
CA PRO A 940 56.75 11.48 27.93
C PRO A 940 55.99 12.81 28.14
N ALA A 941 56.51 13.86 27.51
CA ALA A 941 55.81 15.02 26.96
C ALA A 941 54.47 15.43 27.62
N GLY A 942 54.55 16.12 28.75
CA GLY A 942 53.47 16.98 29.24
C GLY A 942 53.53 18.34 28.52
N GLY A 943 52.45 18.73 27.86
CA GLY A 943 52.30 20.01 27.17
C GLY A 943 50.83 20.37 27.07
N SER A 944 50.31 20.95 28.15
CA SER A 944 48.95 21.49 28.30
C SER A 944 48.69 22.64 27.31
N VAL A 945 47.55 22.62 26.62
CA VAL A 945 47.02 23.79 25.91
C VAL A 945 45.54 23.98 26.29
N ALA A 946 45.31 24.88 27.24
CA ALA A 946 44.02 25.31 27.75
C ALA A 946 43.73 26.74 27.25
N GLY A 947 42.46 27.05 26.93
CA GLY A 947 42.02 28.43 26.77
C GLY A 947 41.07 28.80 25.62
N ALA A 948 40.57 27.87 24.80
CA ALA A 948 39.80 28.26 23.60
C ALA A 948 38.63 27.36 23.24
N VAL A 949 38.32 26.40 24.10
CA VAL A 949 37.52 25.24 23.70
C VAL A 949 36.02 25.48 23.86
N THR A 950 35.54 26.51 24.57
CA THR A 950 34.15 26.54 25.07
C THR A 950 33.04 26.82 24.04
N SER A 951 33.31 27.51 22.92
CA SER A 951 32.32 27.68 21.83
C SER A 951 32.35 26.51 20.84
N ALA A 952 33.55 25.98 20.60
CA ALA A 952 33.77 24.77 19.81
C ALA A 952 33.26 23.50 20.53
N ILE A 953 33.30 23.47 21.89
CA ILE A 953 32.72 22.45 22.76
C ILE A 953 31.19 22.41 22.64
N ALA A 954 30.48 23.46 22.27
CA ALA A 954 29.03 23.34 22.14
C ALA A 954 28.63 22.42 20.97
N LEU A 955 29.30 22.57 19.82
CA LEU A 955 29.14 21.68 18.66
C LEU A 955 29.93 20.37 18.83
N ALA A 956 31.10 20.41 19.46
CA ALA A 956 31.92 19.23 19.71
C ALA A 956 31.46 18.39 20.90
N ALA A 957 30.71 18.93 21.85
CA ALA A 957 29.98 18.16 22.86
C ALA A 957 28.75 17.55 22.21
N GLY A 958 28.02 18.25 21.35
CA GLY A 958 26.97 17.62 20.53
C GLY A 958 27.50 16.45 19.69
N ALA A 959 28.62 16.65 19.00
CA ALA A 959 29.31 15.59 18.26
C ALA A 959 29.95 14.53 19.17
N ALA A 960 30.50 14.88 20.33
CA ALA A 960 31.12 13.96 21.29
C ALA A 960 30.10 13.23 22.19
N ILE A 961 28.86 13.72 22.31
CA ILE A 961 27.74 13.02 22.96
C ILE A 961 27.26 11.90 22.01
N VAL A 962 27.11 12.20 20.72
CA VAL A 962 26.79 11.20 19.69
C VAL A 962 27.95 10.21 19.46
N LEU A 963 29.19 10.68 19.37
CA LEU A 963 30.39 9.83 19.22
C LEU A 963 30.84 9.17 20.54
N GLY A 964 30.43 9.69 21.69
CA GLY A 964 30.67 9.15 23.03
C GLY A 964 29.83 7.90 23.27
N ALA A 965 28.55 7.95 22.89
CA ALA A 965 27.66 6.79 22.85
C ALA A 965 28.23 5.66 21.95
N VAL A 966 28.90 6.01 20.84
CA VAL A 966 29.60 5.05 19.96
C VAL A 966 30.92 4.53 20.58
N LYS A 967 31.66 5.33 21.36
CA LYS A 967 32.90 4.88 22.04
C LYS A 967 32.63 3.90 23.18
N VAL A 968 31.59 4.15 23.97
CA VAL A 968 31.21 3.33 25.13
C VAL A 968 30.78 1.91 24.69
N ARG A 969 30.33 1.76 23.44
CA ARG A 969 30.07 0.44 22.84
C ARG A 969 31.34 -0.28 22.37
N ARG A 970 32.35 0.46 21.88
CA ARG A 970 33.60 -0.10 21.32
C ARG A 970 34.65 -0.46 22.39
N SER A 971 34.65 0.16 23.57
CA SER A 971 35.55 -0.22 24.67
C SER A 971 35.23 -1.57 25.32
N ARG A 972 34.15 -2.26 24.91
CA ARG A 972 33.84 -3.62 25.35
C ARG A 972 34.58 -4.72 24.57
N GLU A 973 35.25 -4.41 23.47
CA GLU A 973 35.85 -5.42 22.57
C GLU A 973 37.39 -5.49 22.59
N GLU A 974 38.10 -4.52 23.18
CA GLU A 974 39.58 -4.53 23.21
C GLU A 974 40.19 -5.19 24.47
N ASP A 975 39.36 -5.64 25.43
CA ASP A 975 39.81 -6.32 26.66
C ASP A 975 39.19 -7.73 26.89
N MET A 976 38.75 -8.42 25.82
CA MET A 976 38.34 -9.85 25.87
C MET A 976 39.08 -10.77 24.91
#